data_AF-F0WW34-F1
#
_entry.id   AF-F0WW34-F1
#
_cell.length_a   1.000
_cell.length_b   1.000
_cell.length_c   1.000
_cell.angle_alpha   90.00
_cell.angle_beta   90.00
_cell.angle_gamma   90.00
#
_symmetry.space_group_name_H-M   'P 1'
#
loop_
_entity.id
_entity.type
_entity.pdbx_description
1 polymer ?
#
loop_
_entity_poly.entity_id
_entity_poly.type
_entity_poly.pdbx_seq_one_letter_code
_entity_poly.pdbx_strand_id
1 'polypeptide(L)'
;MIKCKLFTIFYQSDSFQASRKRSFTQKSTSVSVDAKSLSVLDGVLLFCKSQSQDRDSTVTQLSTWTLHNSNKSIWLSNVTIPGTSHTHLQDAHIISDPQFKQNELSYQYIAQETWTYSTTFTVYPKENALLSAELTVECLDGPAAVYINDRKYTETHSSFLSYRFLVQEYLKSGTNLLTIVFTSPLAYAAAKSKRYPYPLFASMNYNVWAEPTHRSFLRKAGSDFGWDWGPAFLTVGLAGRVYLSLEYRPRIKLRGIHFLQEHHRTPSTTQVNLVEITTIAEVEFQHLNGNETVQLNVFLDEKRMVSWSGSIVISPDANYSVIELPKFAIERPILWWPLGYGAPHLYSAYVQVVGKHTPKRGTIISQKLGLRTIELVTRKAQQVEANISTARYQYEGEPFYFKVNNVPIFIKGANYIPSDSFPTRVSKERIRYILESVKSSNMNMIRIWGGGRYESDYFYQECDRLGILIWQEFMFACAMYPRDGEFLALVREEVAFQVRRLRGYASIAIWGANNENESIFEEFSHNISIPKRQVFNRDIAVSDFIKLYIDTLYPILELYDAGSDGKIARAFVDTSPSNELLSDEPYVKRWGRTSDSHFGDVHFYDYECDCTDPNVYPEARFISEFGFQSFPSRKSLESVSDSDDWESFDSFWRMLRFRERHENGLAQVLKQISRYFDIRFLARMTALDAKRSEEKVLPEHQQPLMDAMLYLSQIQQALCYETAIHKWRRGKRIYAGYTMGILYWQLNDVWTGISWSSMEHSGRWKSLQYAIKRAYAPIVISAYEEEGWLHLFAVSDDRTQKQSCTLTYELRKADDGHLVRLIQLDVSVDPLSCRQVDKQWIAQSIAKDTMCTAISCFLLIHCRSAEWNREIAPSISHFFAPFKDLQLGPGQVLVESVQRETEACQSAPENAIGCYQVALVALLSVALFVEVEVGGIPGFWNDNSILMIPNERRNLLFYEMKMVHSNANDHKSDLERFRQSLKVVWLQKMLSRDQNEMELRQTTRSIA
;
A
#
# COMPACT_ATOMS: atom_id res chain seq x y z
N MET A 1 -12.93 -13.13 56.70
CA MET A 1 -13.12 -14.47 57.31
C MET A 1 -14.18 -15.22 56.50
N ILE A 2 -13.85 -16.44 56.06
CA ILE A 2 -14.75 -17.56 55.67
C ILE A 2 -15.57 -17.30 54.37
N LYS A 3 -15.13 -17.83 53.21
CA LYS A 3 -15.44 -19.18 52.62
C LYS A 3 -16.95 -19.34 52.34
N CYS A 4 -17.45 -19.94 51.27
CA CYS A 4 -16.98 -20.80 50.18
C CYS A 4 -18.22 -20.97 49.25
N LYS A 5 -18.13 -20.88 47.90
CA LYS A 5 -17.85 -21.95 46.90
C LYS A 5 -19.11 -22.68 46.34
N LEU A 6 -19.10 -22.86 45.01
CA LEU A 6 -19.73 -23.92 44.16
C LEU A 6 -21.24 -23.76 43.87
N PHE A 7 -21.85 -24.16 42.74
CA PHE A 7 -21.53 -24.82 41.45
C PHE A 7 -22.78 -24.57 40.55
N THR A 8 -22.68 -24.12 39.30
CA THR A 8 -22.64 -24.86 38.01
C THR A 8 -23.94 -25.55 37.54
N ILE A 9 -24.24 -25.36 36.23
CA ILE A 9 -24.85 -26.27 35.23
C ILE A 9 -26.38 -26.20 34.90
N PHE A 10 -26.61 -25.79 33.65
CA PHE A 10 -27.58 -26.21 32.62
C PHE A 10 -29.10 -26.00 32.78
N TYR A 11 -29.70 -25.43 31.72
CA TYR A 11 -31.01 -25.87 31.22
C TYR A 11 -31.05 -25.87 29.70
N GLN A 12 -31.52 -27.01 29.17
CA GLN A 12 -31.83 -27.33 27.79
C GLN A 12 -33.36 -27.26 27.62
N SER A 13 -33.80 -26.82 26.44
CA SER A 13 -35.09 -27.05 25.73
C SER A 13 -36.31 -27.62 26.49
N ASP A 14 -37.49 -26.99 26.36
CA ASP A 14 -38.51 -27.44 25.37
C ASP A 14 -39.86 -26.68 25.41
N SER A 15 -40.39 -26.53 24.19
CA SER A 15 -41.74 -26.32 23.64
C SER A 15 -43.03 -26.27 24.50
N PHE A 16 -43.99 -25.40 24.11
CA PHE A 16 -45.33 -25.70 23.51
C PHE A 16 -46.19 -24.39 23.42
N GLN A 17 -46.62 -23.94 22.22
CA GLN A 17 -48.01 -23.96 21.66
C GLN A 17 -49.11 -23.28 22.52
N ALA A 18 -50.11 -22.53 22.04
CA ALA A 18 -50.55 -22.12 20.71
C ALA A 18 -51.65 -21.02 20.77
N SER A 19 -51.78 -20.29 19.66
CA SER A 19 -53.04 -19.94 18.96
C SER A 19 -53.81 -18.62 19.22
N ARG A 20 -54.19 -18.05 18.07
CA ARG A 20 -55.39 -17.24 17.68
C ARG A 20 -55.33 -15.70 17.64
N LYS A 21 -55.05 -15.24 16.40
CA LYS A 21 -55.71 -14.20 15.57
C LYS A 21 -56.83 -13.37 16.22
N ARG A 22 -56.71 -12.03 16.11
CA ARG A 22 -57.64 -11.17 15.34
C ARG A 22 -57.07 -9.75 15.16
N SER A 23 -57.15 -9.29 13.91
CA SER A 23 -56.91 -7.93 13.44
C SER A 23 -57.86 -6.91 14.08
N PHE A 24 -57.41 -5.68 14.35
CA PHE A 24 -58.13 -4.47 13.96
C PHE A 24 -57.22 -3.23 14.06
N THR A 25 -57.36 -2.39 13.05
CA THR A 25 -56.80 -1.06 12.80
C THR A 25 -56.77 -0.12 13.99
N GLN A 26 -55.63 0.55 14.22
CA GLN A 26 -55.51 1.63 15.20
C GLN A 26 -55.12 2.94 14.49
N LYS A 27 -56.09 3.86 14.41
CA LYS A 27 -55.86 5.29 14.16
C LYS A 27 -55.34 5.92 15.45
N SER A 28 -54.24 6.66 15.29
CA SER A 28 -53.80 7.85 16.03
C SER A 28 -54.56 8.22 17.31
N THR A 29 -53.91 8.06 18.47
CA THR A 29 -53.79 9.07 19.55
C THR A 29 -53.00 8.48 20.72
N SER A 30 -51.79 8.98 20.95
CA SER A 30 -51.10 8.97 22.26
C SER A 30 -50.09 10.11 22.25
N VAL A 31 -50.36 11.19 22.99
CA VAL A 31 -49.87 11.40 24.36
C VAL A 31 -48.36 11.62 24.39
N SER A 32 -48.00 12.88 24.60
CA SER A 32 -46.68 13.38 24.96
C SER A 32 -46.19 12.69 26.24
N VAL A 33 -45.02 12.06 26.16
CA VAL A 33 -44.21 11.71 27.33
C VAL A 33 -42.80 12.20 27.09
N ASP A 34 -42.34 12.99 28.05
CA ASP A 34 -41.06 13.69 28.13
C ASP A 34 -39.84 12.80 27.81
N ALA A 35 -38.99 13.31 26.93
CA ALA A 35 -37.66 12.81 26.68
C ALA A 35 -36.69 13.29 27.78
N LYS A 36 -36.47 12.47 28.81
CA LYS A 36 -35.31 12.55 29.70
C LYS A 36 -34.82 11.16 30.07
N SER A 37 -34.04 10.55 29.18
CA SER A 37 -32.95 9.62 29.53
C SER A 37 -32.41 8.94 28.28
N LEU A 38 -31.40 9.54 27.64
CA LEU A 38 -30.41 8.88 26.77
C LEU A 38 -29.34 9.92 26.40
N SER A 39 -28.45 10.20 27.36
CA SER A 39 -27.23 10.98 27.15
C SER A 39 -26.14 10.48 28.09
N VAL A 40 -25.65 9.27 27.83
CA VAL A 40 -24.39 8.76 28.39
C VAL A 40 -23.71 7.96 27.28
N LEU A 41 -23.19 8.64 26.25
CA LEU A 41 -22.22 8.09 25.29
C LEU A 41 -21.56 9.13 24.35
N ASP A 42 -21.56 10.42 24.71
CA ASP A 42 -20.84 11.49 23.97
C ASP A 42 -19.74 12.15 24.83
N GLY A 43 -18.93 11.30 25.47
CA GLY A 43 -17.95 11.73 26.48
C GLY A 43 -16.49 11.49 26.13
N VAL A 44 -16.08 11.36 24.86
CA VAL A 44 -14.64 11.21 24.50
C VAL A 44 -14.20 11.98 23.23
N LEU A 45 -15.09 12.62 22.46
CA LEU A 45 -14.72 13.25 21.17
C LEU A 45 -14.72 14.79 21.13
N LEU A 46 -14.66 15.45 22.29
CA LEU A 46 -14.51 16.91 22.40
C LEU A 46 -13.31 17.26 23.29
N PHE A 47 -12.09 16.92 22.84
CA PHE A 47 -10.85 17.40 23.45
C PHE A 47 -9.88 17.92 22.39
N CYS A 48 -10.32 18.91 21.61
CA CYS A 48 -9.43 19.85 20.93
C CYS A 48 -10.18 21.14 20.57
N LYS A 49 -10.74 21.81 21.59
CA LYS A 49 -11.15 23.23 21.53
C LYS A 49 -11.47 23.74 22.94
N SER A 50 -10.46 23.70 23.80
CA SER A 50 -10.35 24.67 24.89
C SER A 50 -8.91 25.14 24.90
N GLN A 51 -8.66 26.32 24.34
CA GLN A 51 -7.47 27.10 24.69
C GLN A 51 -7.62 27.48 26.17
N SER A 52 -7.31 26.55 27.08
CA SER A 52 -6.70 26.99 28.32
C SER A 52 -5.33 27.51 27.91
N GLN A 53 -5.14 28.83 27.86
CA GLN A 53 -3.81 29.41 27.78
C GLN A 53 -3.00 28.80 28.94
N ASP A 54 -2.16 27.82 28.61
CA ASP A 54 -1.19 27.30 29.54
C ASP A 54 -0.27 28.50 29.84
N ARG A 55 -0.31 29.01 31.07
CA ARG A 55 0.42 30.26 31.42
C ARG A 55 1.94 30.12 31.31
N ASP A 56 2.41 28.89 31.06
CA ASP A 56 3.80 28.48 31.09
C ASP A 56 4.45 28.43 29.69
N SER A 57 3.67 28.29 28.61
CA SER A 57 4.16 28.26 27.23
C SER A 57 3.14 28.77 26.23
N THR A 58 3.57 29.49 25.19
CA THR A 58 2.71 29.86 24.06
C THR A 58 3.16 29.20 22.78
N VAL A 59 2.24 28.51 22.09
CA VAL A 59 2.49 27.93 20.76
C VAL A 59 1.72 28.74 19.73
N THR A 60 2.45 29.29 18.75
CA THR A 60 1.89 30.08 17.66
C THR A 60 2.08 29.33 16.35
N GLN A 61 0.98 28.89 15.75
CA GLN A 61 0.98 28.29 14.42
C GLN A 61 1.25 29.38 13.36
N LEU A 62 2.22 29.15 12.49
CA LEU A 62 2.57 30.04 11.38
C LEU A 62 1.98 29.48 10.09
N SER A 63 0.67 29.63 9.88
CA SER A 63 -0.06 28.98 8.78
C SER A 63 -0.07 29.76 7.47
N THR A 64 0.11 31.08 7.53
CA THR A 64 -0.03 31.98 6.38
C THR A 64 1.32 32.56 5.98
N TRP A 65 1.63 32.48 4.69
CA TRP A 65 2.92 32.84 4.14
C TRP A 65 2.76 33.64 2.84
N THR A 66 3.81 34.39 2.50
CA THR A 66 4.05 34.87 1.14
C THR A 66 4.98 33.90 0.43
N LEU A 67 4.74 33.62 -0.85
CA LEU A 67 5.61 32.83 -1.71
C LEU A 67 6.02 33.66 -2.93
N HIS A 68 7.30 33.67 -3.27
CA HIS A 68 7.75 34.27 -4.53
C HIS A 68 8.94 33.52 -5.13
N ASN A 69 9.13 33.67 -6.44
CA ASN A 69 10.30 33.16 -7.13
C ASN A 69 11.49 34.15 -7.05
N SER A 70 12.66 33.77 -7.59
CA SER A 70 13.92 34.53 -7.44
C SER A 70 13.85 35.97 -7.95
N ASN A 71 13.26 36.19 -9.14
CA ASN A 71 13.12 37.51 -9.75
C ASN A 71 11.82 38.25 -9.33
N LYS A 72 11.00 37.65 -8.46
CA LYS A 72 9.71 38.16 -7.97
C LYS A 72 8.66 38.42 -9.07
N SER A 73 8.80 37.83 -10.26
CA SER A 73 7.75 37.88 -11.29
C SER A 73 6.50 37.12 -10.86
N ILE A 74 6.66 36.11 -10.01
CA ILE A 74 5.57 35.41 -9.33
C ILE A 74 5.61 35.81 -7.86
N TRP A 75 4.50 36.35 -7.37
CA TRP A 75 4.34 36.78 -5.99
C TRP A 75 2.93 36.44 -5.47
N LEU A 76 2.86 35.53 -4.53
CA LEU A 76 1.63 35.11 -3.86
C LEU A 76 1.66 35.60 -2.42
N SER A 77 0.80 36.54 -2.06
CA SER A 77 0.81 37.21 -0.74
C SER A 77 0.21 36.39 0.41
N ASN A 78 -0.59 35.37 0.10
CA ASN A 78 -1.34 34.59 1.08
C ASN A 78 -1.46 33.12 0.67
N VAL A 79 -0.38 32.35 0.83
CA VAL A 79 -0.40 30.89 0.70
C VAL A 79 -0.57 30.25 2.07
N THR A 80 -1.34 29.16 2.14
CA THR A 80 -1.55 28.41 3.38
C THR A 80 -0.75 27.11 3.37
N ILE A 81 -0.13 26.77 4.49
CA ILE A 81 0.64 25.52 4.62
C ILE A 81 -0.13 24.49 5.46
N PRO A 82 0.05 23.17 5.24
CA PRO A 82 1.03 22.53 4.35
C PRO A 82 0.78 22.76 2.85
N GLY A 83 1.86 22.97 2.08
CA GLY A 83 1.80 23.12 0.63
C GLY A 83 3.18 23.21 -0.02
N THR A 84 3.22 23.06 -1.34
CA THR A 84 4.45 23.09 -2.14
C THR A 84 4.33 24.05 -3.32
N SER A 85 5.45 24.35 -3.98
CA SER A 85 5.52 25.29 -5.11
C SER A 85 4.44 25.04 -6.15
N HIS A 86 4.27 23.79 -6.59
CA HIS A 86 3.25 23.44 -7.58
C HIS A 86 1.83 23.61 -7.05
N THR A 87 1.53 23.14 -5.84
CA THR A 87 0.17 23.22 -5.29
C THR A 87 -0.24 24.68 -5.06
N HIS A 88 0.68 25.53 -4.56
CA HIS A 88 0.40 26.96 -4.38
C HIS A 88 0.16 27.69 -5.69
N LEU A 89 0.93 27.40 -6.74
CA LEU A 89 0.72 28.00 -8.06
C LEU A 89 -0.62 27.57 -8.68
N GLN A 90 -1.00 26.31 -8.44
CA GLN A 90 -2.29 25.80 -8.90
C GLN A 90 -3.46 26.44 -8.12
N ASP A 91 -3.35 26.52 -6.79
CA ASP A 91 -4.35 27.16 -5.92
C ASP A 91 -4.53 28.65 -6.28
N ALA A 92 -3.45 29.30 -6.73
CA ALA A 92 -3.47 30.68 -7.22
C ALA A 92 -3.87 30.82 -8.70
N HIS A 93 -4.22 29.73 -9.38
CA HIS A 93 -4.58 29.67 -10.80
C HIS A 93 -3.50 30.25 -11.75
N ILE A 94 -2.23 30.22 -11.35
CA ILE A 94 -1.09 30.59 -12.21
C ILE A 94 -0.77 29.44 -13.19
N ILE A 95 -0.95 28.20 -12.72
CA ILE A 95 -0.84 27.00 -13.53
C ILE A 95 -2.15 26.21 -13.48
N SER A 96 -2.46 25.47 -14.53
CA SER A 96 -3.51 24.45 -14.49
C SER A 96 -2.97 23.17 -13.82
N ASP A 97 -3.77 22.10 -13.78
CA ASP A 97 -3.33 20.85 -13.17
C ASP A 97 -2.02 20.34 -13.82
N PRO A 98 -0.93 20.17 -13.04
CA PRO A 98 0.32 19.64 -13.58
C PRO A 98 0.18 18.29 -14.29
N GLN A 99 -0.84 17.48 -13.94
CA GLN A 99 -1.08 16.19 -14.59
C GLN A 99 -1.82 16.30 -15.94
N PHE A 100 -2.42 17.45 -16.26
CA PHE A 100 -3.23 17.61 -17.48
C PHE A 100 -2.36 17.65 -18.74
N LYS A 101 -2.70 16.82 -19.72
CA LYS A 101 -1.98 16.65 -20.99
C LYS A 101 -0.47 16.54 -20.78
N GLN A 102 0.29 17.49 -21.33
CA GLN A 102 1.76 17.54 -21.29
C GLN A 102 2.25 18.69 -20.40
N ASN A 103 1.44 19.15 -19.44
CA ASN A 103 1.77 20.27 -18.56
C ASN A 103 3.07 20.06 -17.76
N GLU A 104 3.46 18.81 -17.48
CA GLU A 104 4.78 18.50 -16.94
C GLU A 104 5.91 19.16 -17.75
N LEU A 105 5.83 19.17 -19.08
CA LEU A 105 6.82 19.81 -19.95
C LEU A 105 6.77 21.33 -19.86
N SER A 106 5.56 21.90 -19.76
CA SER A 106 5.39 23.35 -19.66
C SER A 106 5.81 23.91 -18.31
N TYR A 107 5.79 23.08 -17.25
CA TYR A 107 6.01 23.50 -15.87
C TYR A 107 7.36 23.11 -15.28
N GLN A 108 8.29 22.59 -16.10
CA GLN A 108 9.66 22.24 -15.68
C GLN A 108 10.41 23.39 -15.00
N TYR A 109 10.09 24.64 -15.36
CA TYR A 109 10.72 25.82 -14.75
C TYR A 109 10.52 25.88 -13.23
N ILE A 110 9.39 25.34 -12.72
CA ILE A 110 9.06 25.38 -11.29
C ILE A 110 10.10 24.59 -10.47
N ALA A 111 10.56 23.46 -11.01
CA ALA A 111 11.59 22.62 -10.39
C ALA A 111 13.01 23.21 -10.50
N GLN A 112 13.24 24.11 -11.46
CA GLN A 112 14.52 24.78 -11.70
C GLN A 112 14.65 26.11 -10.94
N GLU A 113 13.55 26.62 -10.41
CA GLU A 113 13.49 27.90 -9.73
C GLU A 113 13.88 27.82 -8.25
N THR A 114 14.29 28.96 -7.70
CA THR A 114 14.44 29.17 -6.25
C THR A 114 13.17 29.82 -5.70
N TRP A 115 12.55 29.16 -4.73
CA TRP A 115 11.29 29.60 -4.13
C TRP A 115 11.54 30.13 -2.71
N THR A 116 11.03 31.32 -2.42
CA THR A 116 11.17 31.95 -1.11
C THR A 116 9.81 32.06 -0.43
N TYR A 117 9.71 31.45 0.75
CA TYR A 117 8.56 31.57 1.65
C TYR A 117 8.88 32.56 2.76
N SER A 118 8.01 33.52 3.01
CA SER A 118 8.17 34.52 4.06
C SER A 118 6.91 34.64 4.91
N THR A 119 7.05 34.72 6.22
CA THR A 119 5.93 35.03 7.13
C THR A 119 6.40 35.96 8.24
N THR A 120 5.48 36.75 8.76
CA THR A 120 5.75 37.59 9.94
C THR A 120 5.00 37.07 11.14
N PHE A 121 5.62 37.18 12.30
CA PHE A 121 5.02 36.78 13.56
C PHE A 121 5.49 37.73 14.65
N THR A 122 4.63 37.99 15.62
CA THR A 122 4.92 38.95 16.67
C THR A 122 5.29 38.23 17.95
N VAL A 123 6.43 38.61 18.52
CA VAL A 123 6.91 38.11 19.80
C VAL A 123 7.08 39.30 20.71
N TYR A 124 6.37 39.32 21.83
CA TYR A 124 6.62 40.26 22.91
C TYR A 124 7.16 39.44 24.09
N PRO A 125 8.49 39.27 24.22
CA PRO A 125 9.05 38.62 25.39
C PRO A 125 8.62 39.44 26.60
N LYS A 126 7.91 38.82 27.55
CA LYS A 126 7.66 39.44 28.85
C LYS A 126 9.04 39.77 29.45
N GLU A 127 9.22 41.00 29.94
CA GLU A 127 10.50 41.48 30.49
C GLU A 127 11.11 40.42 31.42
N ASN A 128 12.30 39.93 31.04
CA ASN A 128 13.12 38.95 31.77
C ASN A 128 12.51 37.55 32.06
N ALA A 129 11.47 37.12 31.34
CA ALA A 129 10.79 35.85 31.62
C ALA A 129 10.85 34.78 30.51
N LEU A 130 11.38 35.06 29.32
CA LEU A 130 11.48 34.06 28.25
C LEU A 130 12.71 33.17 28.45
N LEU A 131 12.51 31.87 28.64
CA LEU A 131 13.59 30.89 28.83
C LEU A 131 14.09 30.31 27.51
N SER A 132 13.20 29.97 26.58
CA SER A 132 13.57 29.58 25.23
C SER A 132 12.49 29.89 24.21
N ALA A 133 12.93 30.04 22.96
CA ALA A 133 12.05 30.04 21.80
C ALA A 133 12.49 28.92 20.84
N GLU A 134 11.57 28.03 20.50
CA GLU A 134 11.78 26.89 19.60
C GLU A 134 10.88 27.03 18.36
N LEU A 135 11.48 27.08 17.17
CA LEU A 135 10.78 27.03 15.90
C LEU A 135 10.77 25.56 15.42
N THR A 136 9.58 24.98 15.28
CA THR A 136 9.42 23.64 14.71
C THR A 136 8.91 23.73 13.27
N VAL A 137 9.56 23.01 12.38
CA VAL A 137 9.13 22.77 11.00
C VAL A 137 9.00 21.26 10.80
N GLU A 138 7.79 20.78 10.56
CA GLU A 138 7.54 19.33 10.49
C GLU A 138 8.12 18.66 9.25
N CYS A 139 8.14 19.37 8.11
CA CYS A 139 8.73 18.86 6.88
C CYS A 139 9.15 20.02 5.96
N LEU A 140 10.44 20.09 5.64
CA LEU A 140 11.00 20.93 4.57
C LEU A 140 11.22 20.02 3.36
N ASP A 141 10.35 20.11 2.35
CA ASP A 141 10.50 19.25 1.18
C ASP A 141 11.49 19.86 0.18
N GLY A 142 12.76 19.47 0.27
CA GLY A 142 13.85 19.94 -0.58
C GLY A 142 14.93 20.73 0.17
N PRO A 143 16.03 21.09 -0.51
CA PRO A 143 17.15 21.78 0.11
C PRO A 143 16.75 23.23 0.43
N ALA A 144 16.78 23.59 1.72
CA ALA A 144 16.26 24.87 2.20
C ALA A 144 17.22 25.60 3.14
N ALA A 145 17.32 26.92 2.99
CA ALA A 145 18.02 27.82 3.90
C ALA A 145 17.00 28.62 4.73
N VAL A 146 17.18 28.63 6.05
CA VAL A 146 16.28 29.28 7.01
C VAL A 146 16.92 30.58 7.51
N TYR A 147 16.16 31.67 7.46
CA TYR A 147 16.55 33.00 7.88
C TYR A 147 15.53 33.57 8.88
N ILE A 148 16.03 34.25 9.91
CA ILE A 148 15.20 34.94 10.90
C ILE A 148 15.73 36.36 11.02
N ASN A 149 14.87 37.35 10.77
CA ASN A 149 15.23 38.77 10.74
C ASN A 149 16.47 39.03 9.85
N ASP A 150 16.44 38.51 8.62
CA ASP A 150 17.49 38.61 7.59
C ASP A 150 18.86 37.99 7.97
N ARG A 151 18.93 37.29 9.11
CA ARG A 151 20.12 36.53 9.53
C ARG A 151 19.94 35.06 9.19
N LYS A 152 20.89 34.49 8.46
CA LYS A 152 20.90 33.05 8.16
C LYS A 152 21.05 32.26 9.45
N TYR A 153 20.11 31.35 9.70
CA TYR A 153 20.13 30.44 10.84
C TYR A 153 20.85 29.14 10.46
N THR A 154 20.31 28.41 9.48
CA THR A 154 20.86 27.11 9.04
C THR A 154 20.47 26.77 7.60
N GLU A 155 21.06 25.69 7.09
CA GLU A 155 20.61 25.00 5.88
C GLU A 155 20.18 23.58 6.23
N THR A 156 19.23 23.06 5.46
CA THR A 156 18.65 21.73 5.61
C THR A 156 18.66 21.00 4.28
N HIS A 157 18.86 19.68 4.34
CA HIS A 157 19.13 18.87 3.15
C HIS A 157 18.36 17.53 3.14
N SER A 158 17.39 17.36 4.06
CA SER A 158 16.53 16.16 4.10
C SER A 158 15.05 16.53 4.19
N SER A 159 14.26 15.94 3.30
CA SER A 159 12.80 15.97 3.34
C SER A 159 12.21 14.99 4.36
N PHE A 160 13.03 14.17 5.01
CA PHE A 160 12.61 13.06 5.86
C PHE A 160 12.79 13.34 7.37
N LEU A 161 13.11 14.58 7.73
CA LEU A 161 13.30 15.02 9.11
C LEU A 161 12.23 16.05 9.50
N SER A 162 11.88 16.03 10.80
CA SER A 162 11.26 17.17 11.45
C SER A 162 12.35 17.99 12.14
N TYR A 163 12.35 19.29 11.87
CA TYR A 163 13.37 20.21 12.37
C TYR A 163 12.86 21.00 13.57
N ARG A 164 13.70 21.08 14.62
CA ARG A 164 13.48 21.93 15.80
C ARG A 164 14.67 22.85 15.97
N PHE A 165 14.43 24.16 15.91
CA PHE A 165 15.46 25.18 15.95
C PHE A 165 15.30 26.01 17.21
N LEU A 166 16.37 26.14 18.01
CA LEU A 166 16.43 27.11 19.10
C LEU A 166 16.76 28.48 18.51
N VAL A 167 15.79 29.40 18.52
CA VAL A 167 15.82 30.65 17.74
C VAL A 167 15.87 31.92 18.57
N GLN A 168 15.93 31.81 19.90
CA GLN A 168 15.82 32.95 20.82
C GLN A 168 16.76 34.11 20.48
N GLU A 169 18.02 33.84 20.16
CA GLU A 169 19.04 34.86 19.83
C GLU A 169 18.79 35.58 18.49
N TYR A 170 17.93 35.01 17.65
CA TYR A 170 17.55 35.57 16.36
C TYR A 170 16.27 36.42 16.44
N LEU A 171 15.54 36.33 17.55
CA LEU A 171 14.29 37.06 17.75
C LEU A 171 14.52 38.48 18.27
N LYS A 172 13.62 39.39 17.89
CA LYS A 172 13.49 40.73 18.46
C LYS A 172 12.11 40.90 19.08
N SER A 173 11.99 41.81 20.04
CA SER A 173 10.68 42.23 20.55
C SER A 173 9.88 42.94 19.44
N GLY A 174 8.60 42.61 19.31
CA GLY A 174 7.73 43.05 18.22
C GLY A 174 7.69 42.06 17.05
N THR A 175 7.55 42.59 15.84
CA THR A 175 7.37 41.78 14.63
C THR A 175 8.69 41.21 14.14
N ASN A 176 8.72 39.89 13.95
CA ASN A 176 9.83 39.13 13.41
C ASN A 176 9.49 38.64 12.00
N LEU A 177 10.51 38.50 11.16
CA LEU A 177 10.41 37.92 9.82
C LEU A 177 11.08 36.55 9.81
N LEU A 178 10.35 35.52 9.39
CA LEU A 178 10.89 34.20 9.06
C LEU A 178 10.85 34.03 7.55
N THR A 179 12.01 33.72 6.97
CA THR A 179 12.17 33.49 5.54
C THR A 179 12.82 32.12 5.32
N ILE A 180 12.25 31.31 4.44
CA ILE A 180 12.76 29.99 4.06
C ILE A 180 12.95 29.97 2.55
N VAL A 181 14.20 29.76 2.11
CA VAL A 181 14.59 29.79 0.70
C VAL A 181 14.89 28.37 0.24
N PHE A 182 14.07 27.82 -0.65
CA PHE A 182 14.27 26.52 -1.27
C PHE A 182 15.05 26.69 -2.57
N THR A 183 16.20 26.04 -2.66
CA THR A 183 16.97 25.96 -3.91
C THR A 183 16.40 24.84 -4.78
N SER A 184 16.56 24.96 -6.10
CA SER A 184 16.23 23.88 -7.03
C SER A 184 16.89 22.56 -6.61
N PRO A 185 16.13 21.45 -6.46
CA PRO A 185 16.69 20.13 -6.17
C PRO A 185 17.71 19.67 -7.21
N LEU A 186 17.48 19.97 -8.49
CA LEU A 186 18.39 19.62 -9.59
C LEU A 186 19.71 20.37 -9.49
N ALA A 187 19.64 21.69 -9.28
CA ALA A 187 20.84 22.52 -9.16
C ALA A 187 21.67 22.10 -7.93
N TYR A 188 21.01 21.80 -6.81
CA TYR A 188 21.66 21.31 -5.60
C TYR A 188 22.35 19.96 -5.82
N ALA A 189 21.62 18.97 -6.35
CA ALA A 189 22.13 17.62 -6.56
C ALA A 189 23.31 17.60 -7.55
N ALA A 190 23.20 18.34 -8.67
CA ALA A 190 24.28 18.48 -9.64
C ALA A 190 25.53 19.15 -9.03
N ALA A 191 25.34 20.19 -8.21
CA ALA A 191 26.46 20.87 -7.54
C ALA A 191 27.18 19.96 -6.53
N LYS A 192 26.44 19.16 -5.75
CA LYS A 192 27.02 18.16 -4.84
C LYS A 192 27.74 17.06 -5.62
N SER A 193 27.13 16.54 -6.69
CA SER A 193 27.74 15.52 -7.56
C SER A 193 29.06 16.00 -8.17
N LYS A 194 29.13 17.24 -8.68
CA LYS A 194 30.35 17.83 -9.26
C LYS A 194 31.52 17.93 -8.27
N ARG A 195 31.22 18.08 -6.97
CA ARG A 195 32.24 18.18 -5.92
C ARG A 195 32.65 16.81 -5.37
N TYR A 196 31.88 15.76 -5.65
CA TYR A 196 32.17 14.43 -5.14
C TYR A 196 33.37 13.82 -5.88
N PRO A 197 34.26 13.06 -5.20
CA PRO A 197 35.55 12.68 -5.80
C PRO A 197 35.48 11.70 -6.99
N TYR A 198 34.34 11.03 -7.18
CA TYR A 198 34.08 10.06 -8.24
C TYR A 198 32.58 10.06 -8.60
N PRO A 199 32.17 9.55 -9.76
CA PRO A 199 30.76 9.48 -10.10
C PRO A 199 30.01 8.48 -9.22
N LEU A 200 28.80 8.85 -8.82
CA LEU A 200 27.81 7.93 -8.24
C LEU A 200 26.70 7.75 -9.26
N PHE A 201 26.43 6.50 -9.62
CA PHE A 201 25.42 6.14 -10.62
C PHE A 201 24.06 5.87 -9.97
N ALA A 202 23.02 6.07 -10.76
CA ALA A 202 21.63 5.82 -10.40
C ALA A 202 20.90 5.34 -11.66
N SER A 203 19.81 4.59 -11.51
CA SER A 203 18.99 4.17 -12.66
C SER A 203 18.56 5.40 -13.48
N MET A 204 18.62 5.26 -14.81
CA MET A 204 18.13 6.27 -15.75
C MET A 204 16.71 5.92 -16.19
N ASN A 205 15.81 6.89 -16.17
CA ASN A 205 14.40 6.66 -16.50
C ASN A 205 14.04 7.12 -17.92
N TYR A 206 13.23 6.32 -18.62
CA TYR A 206 12.77 6.62 -19.97
C TYR A 206 11.71 7.74 -19.97
N ASN A 207 11.76 8.62 -20.97
CA ASN A 207 10.89 9.78 -21.10
C ASN A 207 10.87 10.72 -19.88
N VAL A 208 11.94 10.75 -19.06
CA VAL A 208 12.06 11.68 -17.93
C VAL A 208 12.97 12.85 -18.30
N TRP A 209 12.43 14.07 -18.23
CA TRP A 209 13.16 15.28 -18.65
C TRP A 209 14.27 15.71 -17.69
N ALA A 210 14.20 15.27 -16.43
CA ALA A 210 15.09 15.68 -15.35
C ALA A 210 16.45 14.96 -15.34
N GLU A 211 16.72 14.07 -16.30
CA GLU A 211 17.98 13.31 -16.37
C GLU A 211 19.15 14.13 -16.94
N PRO A 212 20.40 13.95 -16.45
CA PRO A 212 20.78 13.11 -15.31
C PRO A 212 20.34 13.75 -13.97
N THR A 213 19.64 12.96 -13.15
CA THR A 213 18.99 13.48 -11.94
C THR A 213 19.94 13.79 -10.78
N HIS A 214 21.04 13.04 -10.65
CA HIS A 214 21.94 13.07 -9.49
C HIS A 214 21.23 12.87 -8.13
N ARG A 215 20.05 12.23 -8.12
CA ARG A 215 19.14 12.15 -6.96
C ARG A 215 19.78 11.60 -5.68
N SER A 216 20.84 10.78 -5.80
CA SER A 216 21.57 10.21 -4.67
C SER A 216 22.17 11.25 -3.70
N PHE A 217 22.38 12.48 -4.16
CA PHE A 217 23.03 13.54 -3.37
C PHE A 217 22.07 14.38 -2.53
N LEU A 218 20.76 14.13 -2.61
CA LEU A 218 19.75 14.82 -1.82
C LEU A 218 18.86 13.79 -1.11
N ARG A 219 18.62 13.98 0.19
CA ARG A 219 17.68 13.14 0.95
C ARG A 219 16.24 13.59 0.70
N LYS A 220 15.69 13.20 -0.45
CA LYS A 220 14.31 13.43 -0.89
C LYS A 220 13.79 12.16 -1.56
N ALA A 221 12.47 12.01 -1.68
CA ALA A 221 11.87 10.90 -2.41
C ALA A 221 12.51 10.76 -3.80
N GLY A 222 13.07 9.60 -4.10
CA GLY A 222 13.76 9.34 -5.36
C GLY A 222 12.82 9.46 -6.56
N SER A 223 11.57 9.01 -6.40
CA SER A 223 10.52 9.09 -7.43
C SER A 223 10.11 10.51 -7.80
N ASP A 224 10.36 11.52 -6.95
CA ASP A 224 10.01 12.91 -7.29
C ASP A 224 10.83 13.42 -8.50
N PHE A 225 11.98 12.81 -8.76
CA PHE A 225 12.85 13.08 -9.92
C PHE A 225 12.37 12.40 -11.21
N GLY A 226 11.24 11.69 -11.17
CA GLY A 226 10.76 10.82 -12.23
C GLY A 226 11.15 9.36 -11.99
N TRP A 227 10.30 8.45 -12.45
CA TRP A 227 10.50 7.01 -12.38
C TRP A 227 9.83 6.33 -13.58
N ASP A 228 10.06 5.04 -13.80
CA ASP A 228 9.49 4.28 -14.93
C ASP A 228 7.96 4.07 -14.89
N TRP A 229 7.27 4.67 -13.92
CA TRP A 229 5.81 4.77 -13.81
C TRP A 229 5.32 6.19 -13.45
N GLY A 230 6.21 7.16 -13.22
CA GLY A 230 5.88 8.44 -12.57
C GLY A 230 6.57 9.67 -13.18
N PRO A 231 5.93 10.85 -13.11
CA PRO A 231 6.45 12.08 -13.70
C PRO A 231 7.51 12.74 -12.81
N ALA A 232 8.29 13.64 -13.41
CA ALA A 232 9.31 14.42 -12.74
C ALA A 232 8.81 15.84 -12.44
N PHE A 233 8.01 16.01 -11.37
CA PHE A 233 7.57 17.35 -10.93
C PHE A 233 8.54 18.03 -9.96
N LEU A 234 9.33 17.27 -9.18
CA LEU A 234 10.36 17.80 -8.25
C LEU A 234 9.90 19.00 -7.40
N THR A 235 8.73 18.90 -6.77
CA THR A 235 8.19 20.01 -5.99
C THR A 235 9.04 20.33 -4.75
N VAL A 236 9.00 21.59 -4.30
CA VAL A 236 9.61 22.04 -3.04
C VAL A 236 8.65 22.83 -2.17
N GLY A 237 8.81 22.81 -0.84
CA GLY A 237 8.03 23.68 0.04
C GLY A 237 7.84 23.18 1.46
N LEU A 238 6.86 23.78 2.15
CA LEU A 238 6.52 23.51 3.55
C LEU A 238 5.44 22.41 3.60
N ALA A 239 5.86 21.15 3.49
CA ALA A 239 4.97 20.00 3.41
C ALA A 239 4.43 19.51 4.78
N GLY A 240 4.68 20.26 5.85
CA GLY A 240 4.15 20.02 7.19
C GLY A 240 3.86 21.33 7.93
N ARG A 241 3.44 21.24 9.20
CA ARG A 241 3.16 22.44 10.00
C ARG A 241 4.44 23.19 10.35
N VAL A 242 4.30 24.51 10.54
CA VAL A 242 5.32 25.38 11.13
C VAL A 242 4.73 26.08 12.34
N TYR A 243 5.41 26.03 13.47
CA TYR A 243 4.98 26.70 14.69
C TYR A 243 6.14 27.15 15.57
N LEU A 244 5.91 28.24 16.30
CA LEU A 244 6.84 28.78 17.29
C LEU A 244 6.33 28.49 18.69
N SER A 245 7.16 27.87 19.51
CA SER A 245 6.92 27.62 20.93
C SER A 245 7.78 28.58 21.76
N LEU A 246 7.15 29.38 22.61
CA LEU A 246 7.83 30.24 23.59
C LEU A 246 7.61 29.65 24.98
N GLU A 247 8.72 29.36 25.67
CA GLU A 247 8.71 28.76 27.00
C GLU A 247 9.12 29.81 28.03
N TYR A 248 8.28 30.00 29.06
CA TYR A 248 8.48 31.02 30.10
C TYR A 248 8.81 30.42 31.47
N ARG A 249 8.76 29.09 31.59
CA ARG A 249 9.07 28.36 32.82
C ARG A 249 9.81 27.07 32.52
N PRO A 250 10.63 26.58 33.47
CA PRO A 250 11.26 25.29 33.32
C PRO A 250 10.20 24.19 33.22
N ARG A 251 10.45 23.18 32.39
CA ARG A 251 9.43 22.20 32.02
C ARG A 251 9.98 20.78 32.01
N ILE A 252 9.15 19.84 32.47
CA ILE A 252 9.39 18.41 32.35
C ILE A 252 8.34 17.84 31.39
N LYS A 253 8.79 17.14 30.35
CA LYS A 253 7.90 16.49 29.38
C LYS A 253 8.45 15.14 28.93
N LEU A 254 7.56 14.30 28.44
CA LEU A 254 7.97 13.07 27.75
C LEU A 254 8.43 13.45 26.33
N ARG A 255 9.61 12.97 25.96
CA ARG A 255 10.17 13.06 24.61
C ARG A 255 9.79 11.86 23.77
N GLY A 256 9.71 10.68 24.38
CA GLY A 256 9.41 9.42 23.72
C GLY A 256 9.15 8.31 24.72
N ILE A 257 8.48 7.26 24.25
CA ILE A 257 8.24 6.04 25.02
C ILE A 257 8.51 4.83 24.14
N HIS A 258 8.83 3.70 24.77
CA HIS A 258 8.95 2.41 24.11
C HIS A 258 8.51 1.29 25.05
N PHE A 259 7.79 0.32 24.50
CA PHE A 259 7.28 -0.85 25.23
C PHE A 259 7.97 -2.10 24.69
N LEU A 260 8.92 -2.63 25.44
CA LEU A 260 9.55 -3.92 25.17
C LEU A 260 8.60 -5.03 25.62
N GLN A 261 8.52 -6.11 24.83
CA GLN A 261 7.58 -7.20 25.06
C GLN A 261 8.33 -8.53 25.19
N GLU A 262 8.16 -9.21 26.31
CA GLU A 262 8.67 -10.57 26.55
C GLU A 262 7.48 -11.53 26.60
N HIS A 263 7.36 -12.40 25.58
CA HIS A 263 6.21 -13.31 25.42
C HIS A 263 6.53 -14.70 25.98
N HIS A 264 5.83 -15.09 27.04
CA HIS A 264 5.99 -16.40 27.69
C HIS A 264 4.90 -17.37 27.22
N ARG A 265 5.32 -18.42 26.53
CA ARG A 265 4.44 -19.41 25.90
C ARG A 265 4.67 -20.81 26.46
N THR A 266 3.63 -21.63 26.43
CA THR A 266 3.82 -23.07 26.60
C THR A 266 4.58 -23.60 25.37
N PRO A 267 5.68 -24.36 25.53
CA PRO A 267 6.42 -24.94 24.42
C PRO A 267 5.49 -25.66 23.43
N SER A 268 5.74 -25.52 22.14
CA SER A 268 4.98 -26.16 21.05
C SER A 268 3.51 -25.73 20.88
N THR A 269 3.07 -24.64 21.53
CA THR A 269 1.72 -24.09 21.34
C THR A 269 1.76 -22.66 20.78
N THR A 270 0.65 -22.23 20.16
CA THR A 270 0.42 -20.82 19.79
C THR A 270 -0.08 -19.98 20.98
N GLN A 271 -0.32 -20.61 22.13
CA GLN A 271 -0.90 -19.94 23.29
C GLN A 271 0.19 -19.22 24.08
N VAL A 272 0.05 -17.90 24.19
CA VAL A 272 0.85 -17.06 25.07
C VAL A 272 0.11 -16.93 26.40
N ASN A 273 0.75 -17.34 27.49
CA ASN A 273 0.13 -17.33 28.82
C ASN A 273 0.33 -15.99 29.52
N LEU A 274 1.46 -15.34 29.25
CA LEU A 274 1.90 -14.12 29.90
C LEU A 274 2.73 -13.28 28.93
N VAL A 275 2.52 -11.97 28.93
CA VAL A 275 3.45 -11.02 28.32
C VAL A 275 3.96 -10.08 29.39
N GLU A 276 5.27 -10.02 29.57
CA GLU A 276 5.92 -9.03 30.42
C GLU A 276 6.28 -7.80 29.59
N ILE A 277 5.99 -6.62 30.12
CA ILE A 277 6.22 -5.35 29.47
C ILE A 277 7.24 -4.54 30.27
N THR A 278 8.34 -4.17 29.62
CA THR A 278 9.28 -3.17 30.14
C THR A 278 9.02 -1.85 29.43
N THR A 279 8.75 -0.80 30.19
CA THR A 279 8.50 0.54 29.61
C THR A 279 9.75 1.38 29.74
N ILE A 280 10.25 1.88 28.62
CA ILE A 280 11.33 2.87 28.56
C ILE A 280 10.70 4.24 28.30
N ALA A 281 10.93 5.19 29.20
CA ALA A 281 10.47 6.56 29.06
C ALA A 281 11.66 7.50 28.89
N GLU A 282 11.63 8.31 27.84
CA GLU A 282 12.58 9.41 27.65
C GLU A 282 11.95 10.68 28.20
N VAL A 283 12.48 11.18 29.32
CA VAL A 283 11.99 12.40 29.98
C VAL A 283 12.94 13.54 29.67
N GLU A 284 12.42 14.59 29.05
CA GLU A 284 13.12 15.81 28.73
C GLU A 284 12.93 16.86 29.83
N PHE A 285 14.04 17.49 30.20
CA PHE A 285 14.16 18.52 31.22
C PHE A 285 14.63 19.81 30.54
N GLN A 286 13.72 20.76 30.36
CA GLN A 286 14.01 22.03 29.71
C GLN A 286 14.24 23.11 30.77
N HIS A 287 15.41 23.74 30.74
CA HIS A 287 15.83 24.81 31.67
C HIS A 287 15.86 24.39 33.14
N LEU A 288 16.21 23.14 33.40
CA LEU A 288 16.34 22.57 34.73
C LEU A 288 17.74 21.99 34.91
N ASN A 289 18.33 22.24 36.06
CA ASN A 289 19.64 21.71 36.45
C ASN A 289 19.53 21.11 37.87
N GLY A 290 20.39 20.17 38.19
CA GLY A 290 20.42 19.56 39.52
C GLY A 290 19.44 18.39 39.65
N ASN A 291 18.84 18.22 40.82
CA ASN A 291 18.05 17.04 41.13
C ASN A 291 16.54 17.34 41.08
N GLU A 292 15.81 16.66 40.19
CA GLU A 292 14.36 16.79 40.04
C GLU A 292 13.66 15.48 40.39
N THR A 293 12.58 15.56 41.17
CA THR A 293 11.77 14.38 41.47
C THR A 293 10.60 14.30 40.51
N VAL A 294 10.48 13.16 39.84
CA VAL A 294 9.39 12.87 38.91
C VAL A 294 8.67 11.59 39.31
N GLN A 295 7.38 11.54 39.01
CA GLN A 295 6.57 10.33 39.05
C GLN A 295 6.18 9.94 37.63
N LEU A 296 6.46 8.70 37.25
CA LEU A 296 6.07 8.10 35.98
C LEU A 296 4.99 7.05 36.23
N ASN A 297 3.86 7.23 35.56
CA ASN A 297 2.73 6.30 35.62
C ASN A 297 2.52 5.67 34.24
N VAL A 298 2.42 4.35 34.18
CA VAL A 298 2.09 3.62 32.96
C VAL A 298 0.67 3.09 33.08
N PHE A 299 -0.14 3.34 32.06
CA PHE A 299 -1.52 2.90 31.99
C PHE A 299 -1.75 2.02 30.77
N LEU A 300 -2.62 1.03 30.93
CA LEU A 300 -3.09 0.14 29.87
C LEU A 300 -4.62 0.03 30.00
N ASP A 301 -5.36 0.43 28.98
CA ASP A 301 -6.83 0.51 28.98
C ASP A 301 -7.38 1.17 30.24
N GLU A 302 -6.90 2.39 30.53
CA GLU A 302 -7.24 3.21 31.70
C GLU A 302 -6.80 2.64 33.06
N LYS A 303 -6.27 1.41 33.11
CA LYS A 303 -5.74 0.81 34.33
C LYS A 303 -4.28 1.19 34.53
N ARG A 304 -3.96 1.77 35.70
CA ARG A 304 -2.56 2.04 36.08
C ARG A 304 -1.84 0.74 36.39
N MET A 305 -0.83 0.42 35.58
CA MET A 305 -0.02 -0.78 35.70
C MET A 305 1.24 -0.54 36.54
N VAL A 306 1.87 0.63 36.36
CA VAL A 306 3.09 1.03 37.05
C VAL A 306 2.93 2.44 37.62
N SER A 307 3.48 2.67 38.81
CA SER A 307 3.68 3.99 39.40
C SER A 307 5.08 4.00 39.99
N TRP A 308 6.00 4.70 39.34
CA TRP A 308 7.39 4.83 39.76
C TRP A 308 7.68 6.28 40.15
N SER A 309 8.50 6.48 41.16
CA SER A 309 8.99 7.80 41.55
C SER A 309 10.49 7.74 41.77
N GLY A 310 11.20 8.74 41.28
CA GLY A 310 12.65 8.82 41.44
C GLY A 310 13.13 10.25 41.34
N SER A 311 14.27 10.50 41.96
CA SER A 311 15.02 11.75 41.85
C SER A 311 16.08 11.59 40.76
N ILE A 312 16.06 12.47 39.78
CA ILE A 312 16.89 12.43 38.58
C ILE A 312 17.86 13.59 38.63
N VAL A 313 19.15 13.28 38.55
CA VAL A 313 20.20 14.28 38.41
C VAL A 313 20.33 14.65 36.94
N ILE A 314 19.97 15.88 36.61
CA ILE A 314 20.01 16.41 35.25
C ILE A 314 21.44 16.83 34.94
N SER A 315 22.03 16.19 33.92
CA SER A 315 23.36 16.52 33.44
C SER A 315 23.34 17.85 32.67
N PRO A 316 24.34 18.73 32.84
CA PRO A 316 24.48 19.93 32.01
C PRO A 316 24.55 19.61 30.51
N ASP A 317 25.11 18.44 30.15
CA ASP A 317 25.35 18.03 28.76
C ASP A 317 24.20 17.22 28.14
N ALA A 318 23.19 16.85 28.94
CA ALA A 318 22.04 16.08 28.48
C ALA A 318 20.73 16.64 29.04
N ASN A 319 19.92 17.22 28.16
CA ASN A 319 18.61 17.77 28.50
C ASN A 319 17.51 16.70 28.64
N TYR A 320 17.85 15.42 28.67
CA TYR A 320 16.90 14.33 28.86
C TYR A 320 17.54 13.15 29.58
N SER A 321 16.70 12.28 30.15
CA SER A 321 17.11 11.02 30.75
C SER A 321 16.25 9.88 30.23
N VAL A 322 16.88 8.72 30.02
CA VAL A 322 16.20 7.47 29.66
C VAL A 322 15.97 6.69 30.94
N ILE A 323 14.70 6.36 31.23
CA ILE A 323 14.30 5.71 32.46
C ILE A 323 13.61 4.40 32.09
N GLU A 324 14.18 3.29 32.53
CA GLU A 324 13.54 1.99 32.50
C GLU A 324 12.63 1.85 33.72
N LEU A 325 11.34 1.62 33.48
CA LEU A 325 10.33 1.46 34.53
C LEU A 325 10.18 0.00 34.93
N PRO A 326 9.73 -0.29 36.18
CA PRO A 326 9.47 -1.65 36.63
C PRO A 326 8.57 -2.42 35.66
N LYS A 327 8.93 -3.68 35.39
CA LYS A 327 8.14 -4.55 34.52
C LYS A 327 6.74 -4.79 35.10
N PHE A 328 5.75 -4.93 34.24
CA PHE A 328 4.42 -5.43 34.60
C PHE A 328 3.99 -6.53 33.64
N ALA A 329 3.09 -7.40 34.08
CA ALA A 329 2.68 -8.56 33.30
C ALA A 329 1.20 -8.52 32.91
N ILE A 330 0.90 -9.01 31.71
CA ILE A 330 -0.44 -9.19 31.16
C ILE A 330 -0.70 -10.69 31.06
N GLU A 331 -1.51 -11.22 31.97
CA GLU A 331 -1.93 -12.62 31.97
C GLU A 331 -3.01 -12.86 30.91
N ARG A 332 -2.91 -13.99 30.20
CA ARG A 332 -3.84 -14.39 29.13
C ARG A 332 -4.10 -13.23 28.13
N PRO A 333 -3.03 -12.70 27.52
CA PRO A 333 -3.13 -11.54 26.62
C PRO A 333 -3.97 -11.86 25.38
N ILE A 334 -4.65 -10.85 24.85
CA ILE A 334 -5.25 -10.89 23.52
C ILE A 334 -4.20 -10.37 22.55
N LEU A 335 -3.68 -11.25 21.70
CA LEU A 335 -2.61 -10.92 20.77
C LEU A 335 -3.13 -10.14 19.56
N TRP A 336 -2.24 -9.33 18.97
CA TRP A 336 -2.41 -8.77 17.65
C TRP A 336 -2.10 -9.82 16.59
N TRP A 337 -2.97 -9.93 15.57
CA TRP A 337 -2.80 -10.84 14.44
C TRP A 337 -2.94 -10.10 13.11
N PRO A 338 -2.18 -10.53 12.08
CA PRO A 338 -2.37 -10.02 10.74
C PRO A 338 -3.68 -10.52 10.12
N LEU A 339 -4.16 -9.80 9.12
CA LEU A 339 -5.39 -10.08 8.41
C LEU A 339 -5.40 -11.52 7.88
N GLY A 340 -6.51 -12.22 8.13
CA GLY A 340 -6.69 -13.63 7.75
C GLY A 340 -6.22 -14.64 8.80
N TYR A 341 -5.49 -14.22 9.84
CA TYR A 341 -4.93 -15.12 10.86
C TYR A 341 -5.46 -14.86 12.28
N GLY A 342 -6.19 -13.77 12.49
CA GLY A 342 -6.87 -13.45 13.74
C GLY A 342 -7.30 -11.98 13.79
N ALA A 343 -7.79 -11.53 14.95
CA ALA A 343 -8.14 -10.14 15.16
C ALA A 343 -6.88 -9.29 15.50
N PRO A 344 -6.70 -8.11 14.90
CA PRO A 344 -5.60 -7.19 15.20
C PRO A 344 -5.87 -6.40 16.50
N HIS A 345 -5.82 -7.06 17.65
CA HIS A 345 -6.12 -6.41 18.92
C HIS A 345 -5.06 -5.37 19.32
N LEU A 346 -5.51 -4.19 19.75
CA LEU A 346 -4.68 -3.06 20.15
C LEU A 346 -5.13 -2.53 21.51
N TYR A 347 -4.24 -2.58 22.49
CA TYR A 347 -4.45 -1.97 23.79
C TYR A 347 -4.22 -0.45 23.72
N SER A 348 -4.91 0.31 24.56
CA SER A 348 -4.66 1.75 24.73
C SER A 348 -3.62 1.94 25.83
N ALA A 349 -2.36 2.16 25.46
CA ALA A 349 -1.27 2.38 26.40
C ALA A 349 -0.91 3.88 26.47
N TYR A 350 -0.62 4.39 27.67
CA TYR A 350 -0.04 5.72 27.80
C TYR A 350 0.86 5.84 29.01
N VAL A 351 1.88 6.69 28.89
CA VAL A 351 2.79 7.06 29.98
C VAL A 351 2.53 8.50 30.36
N GLN A 352 2.46 8.77 31.66
CA GLN A 352 2.29 10.09 32.23
C GLN A 352 3.50 10.41 33.10
N VAL A 353 4.14 11.55 32.84
CA VAL A 353 5.13 12.14 33.76
C VAL A 353 4.48 13.26 34.57
N VAL A 354 4.65 13.20 35.88
CA VAL A 354 4.19 14.21 36.84
C VAL A 354 5.39 14.69 37.64
N GLY A 355 5.55 15.99 37.78
CA GLY A 355 6.62 16.60 38.56
C GLY A 355 6.26 18.05 38.92
N LYS A 356 7.14 18.70 39.69
CA LYS A 356 6.95 20.10 40.07
C LYS A 356 6.80 21.04 38.86
N HIS A 357 7.49 20.70 37.77
CA HIS A 357 7.59 21.47 36.52
C HIS A 357 6.77 20.85 35.37
N THR A 358 5.74 20.06 35.68
CA THR A 358 4.75 19.56 34.71
C THR A 358 3.42 20.31 34.87
N PRO A 359 2.54 20.33 33.84
CA PRO A 359 1.15 20.74 34.03
C PRO A 359 0.46 19.95 35.15
N LYS A 360 -0.63 20.46 35.73
CA LYS A 360 -1.35 19.76 36.83
C LYS A 360 -1.76 18.32 36.50
N ARG A 361 -2.01 18.02 35.22
CA ARG A 361 -2.37 16.69 34.73
C ARG A 361 -1.16 15.87 34.25
N GLY A 362 0.05 16.35 34.48
CA GLY A 362 1.28 15.79 33.90
C GLY A 362 1.38 16.01 32.39
N THR A 363 2.46 15.49 31.81
CA THR A 363 2.61 15.36 30.35
C THR A 363 2.40 13.90 29.97
N ILE A 364 1.68 13.64 28.88
CA ILE A 364 1.25 12.29 28.46
C ILE A 364 1.73 12.01 27.03
N ILE A 365 2.23 10.79 26.80
CA ILE A 365 2.34 10.20 25.46
C ILE A 365 1.50 8.93 25.42
N SER A 366 0.65 8.81 24.42
CA SER A 366 -0.23 7.66 24.20
C SER A 366 0.16 6.89 22.94
N GLN A 367 -0.02 5.58 22.97
CA GLN A 367 0.27 4.67 21.86
C GLN A 367 -0.75 3.52 21.85
N LYS A 368 -1.15 3.07 20.66
CA LYS A 368 -1.86 1.80 20.50
C LYS A 368 -0.85 0.66 20.50
N LEU A 369 -0.96 -0.25 21.47
CA LEU A 369 0.00 -1.32 21.70
C LEU A 369 -0.58 -2.66 21.21
N GLY A 370 0.00 -3.20 20.14
CA GLY A 370 -0.28 -4.57 19.69
C GLY A 370 0.72 -5.56 20.29
N LEU A 371 0.21 -6.57 21.01
CA LEU A 371 1.04 -7.63 21.58
C LEU A 371 1.25 -8.75 20.57
N ARG A 372 2.49 -8.93 20.09
CA ARG A 372 2.82 -9.95 19.09
C ARG A 372 4.30 -10.32 19.10
N THR A 373 4.63 -11.47 18.54
CA THR A 373 6.00 -11.80 18.11
C THR A 373 6.05 -11.96 16.60
N ILE A 374 7.05 -11.38 15.94
CA ILE A 374 7.36 -11.62 14.53
C ILE A 374 8.78 -12.13 14.41
N GLU A 375 8.95 -13.22 13.69
CA GLU A 375 10.24 -13.82 13.37
C GLU A 375 10.34 -13.98 11.86
N LEU A 376 11.43 -13.49 11.26
CA LEU A 376 11.83 -13.89 9.92
C LEU A 376 12.68 -15.16 10.05
N VAL A 377 12.18 -16.26 9.52
CA VAL A 377 12.85 -17.55 9.55
C VAL A 377 13.81 -17.66 8.38
N THR A 378 15.09 -17.59 8.73
CA THR A 378 16.26 -17.85 7.87
C THR A 378 17.07 -18.98 8.51
N ARG A 379 18.18 -19.46 7.90
CA ARG A 379 19.02 -20.64 8.28
C ARG A 379 19.00 -21.17 9.73
N LYS A 380 18.92 -20.33 10.77
CA LYS A 380 18.93 -20.73 12.20
C LYS A 380 17.70 -21.55 12.64
N ALA A 381 16.50 -21.33 12.11
CA ALA A 381 15.31 -22.05 12.61
C ALA A 381 15.23 -23.50 12.10
N GLN A 382 15.89 -23.83 10.98
CA GLN A 382 15.94 -25.20 10.45
C GLN A 382 16.66 -26.15 11.41
N GLN A 383 17.68 -25.71 12.16
CA GLN A 383 18.38 -26.61 13.09
C GLN A 383 17.50 -27.10 14.26
N VAL A 384 16.39 -26.41 14.56
CA VAL A 384 15.44 -26.77 15.63
C VAL A 384 14.32 -27.69 15.11
N GLU A 385 13.82 -27.49 13.89
CA GLU A 385 12.82 -28.37 13.26
C GLU A 385 13.42 -29.64 12.62
N ALA A 386 14.74 -29.64 12.35
CA ALA A 386 15.43 -30.74 11.67
C ALA A 386 15.66 -32.02 12.49
N ASN A 387 15.05 -32.16 13.68
CA ASN A 387 14.99 -33.43 14.39
C ASN A 387 13.84 -34.34 13.94
N ILE A 388 13.01 -33.92 12.96
CA ILE A 388 11.75 -34.60 12.63
C ILE A 388 11.66 -35.11 11.17
N SER A 389 12.55 -34.73 10.23
CA SER A 389 12.40 -35.21 8.83
C SER A 389 13.68 -35.75 8.17
N THR A 390 13.50 -36.83 7.43
CA THR A 390 14.45 -37.46 6.50
C THR A 390 14.70 -36.62 5.24
N ALA A 391 14.10 -35.42 5.13
CA ALA A 391 14.11 -34.58 3.94
C ALA A 391 15.35 -33.66 3.81
N ARG A 392 16.33 -33.74 4.74
CA ARG A 392 17.57 -32.93 4.70
C ARG A 392 18.37 -33.04 3.40
N TYR A 393 18.23 -34.13 2.65
CA TYR A 393 19.10 -34.46 1.53
C TYR A 393 18.60 -33.99 0.15
N GLN A 394 17.51 -33.22 0.07
CA GLN A 394 16.86 -32.86 -1.20
C GLN A 394 16.68 -31.36 -1.45
N TYR A 395 17.33 -30.47 -0.68
CA TYR A 395 17.12 -29.02 -0.81
C TYR A 395 18.44 -28.25 -0.85
N GLU A 396 18.59 -27.40 -1.87
CA GLU A 396 19.66 -26.40 -1.97
C GLU A 396 19.13 -25.04 -1.49
N GLY A 397 19.89 -24.32 -0.64
CA GLY A 397 19.52 -22.97 -0.18
C GLY A 397 18.94 -22.87 1.23
N GLU A 398 18.29 -21.75 1.54
CA GLU A 398 17.73 -21.40 2.86
C GLU A 398 16.26 -20.92 2.73
N PRO A 399 15.42 -21.11 3.74
CA PRO A 399 14.06 -20.59 3.72
C PRO A 399 14.04 -19.08 3.98
N PHE A 400 12.96 -18.42 3.53
CA PHE A 400 12.66 -17.03 3.83
C PHE A 400 11.16 -16.90 4.05
N TYR A 401 10.72 -16.86 5.32
CA TYR A 401 9.30 -16.71 5.64
C TYR A 401 9.06 -16.12 7.03
N PHE A 402 7.86 -15.62 7.27
CA PHE A 402 7.49 -15.01 8.53
C PHE A 402 6.71 -15.97 9.42
N LYS A 403 7.09 -16.04 10.72
CA LYS A 403 6.24 -16.56 11.79
C LYS A 403 5.66 -15.40 12.58
N VAL A 404 4.33 -15.33 12.71
CA VAL A 404 3.66 -14.41 13.62
C VAL A 404 3.01 -15.21 14.73
N ASN A 405 3.36 -14.88 15.98
CA ASN A 405 2.92 -15.62 17.16
C ASN A 405 3.19 -17.14 17.05
N ASN A 406 4.35 -17.51 16.47
CA ASN A 406 4.78 -18.89 16.20
C ASN A 406 3.92 -19.65 15.16
N VAL A 407 3.19 -18.94 14.30
CA VAL A 407 2.46 -19.50 13.16
C VAL A 407 3.10 -19.02 11.86
N PRO A 408 3.50 -19.91 10.93
CA PRO A 408 3.99 -19.51 9.62
C PRO A 408 2.86 -18.86 8.81
N ILE A 409 3.12 -17.64 8.33
CA ILE A 409 2.16 -16.83 7.59
C ILE A 409 2.61 -16.79 6.13
N PHE A 410 1.73 -17.21 5.21
CA PHE A 410 1.95 -16.93 3.79
C PHE A 410 1.67 -15.45 3.55
N ILE A 411 2.69 -14.71 3.09
CA ILE A 411 2.56 -13.29 2.82
C ILE A 411 1.86 -13.06 1.48
N LYS A 412 0.83 -12.22 1.48
CA LYS A 412 0.05 -11.84 0.31
C LYS A 412 -0.09 -10.35 0.29
N GLY A 413 0.39 -9.72 -0.78
CA GLY A 413 0.42 -8.27 -0.81
C GLY A 413 0.94 -7.68 -2.09
N ALA A 414 1.36 -6.44 -1.96
CA ALA A 414 1.84 -5.59 -3.04
C ALA A 414 2.86 -4.57 -2.52
N ASN A 415 3.57 -3.96 -3.46
CA ASN A 415 4.44 -2.82 -3.22
C ASN A 415 3.63 -1.52 -3.28
N TYR A 416 3.80 -0.69 -2.27
CA TYR A 416 3.19 0.64 -2.16
C TYR A 416 4.21 1.72 -2.51
N ILE A 417 3.78 2.60 -3.39
CA ILE A 417 4.49 3.82 -3.78
C ILE A 417 3.71 5.04 -3.26
N PRO A 418 4.29 6.27 -3.28
CA PRO A 418 3.54 7.46 -2.89
C PRO A 418 2.18 7.54 -3.59
N SER A 419 1.15 8.02 -2.89
CA SER A 419 -0.22 8.05 -3.42
C SER A 419 -0.50 9.24 -4.35
N ASP A 420 0.42 10.19 -4.43
CA ASP A 420 0.36 11.36 -5.31
C ASP A 420 1.80 11.91 -5.51
N SER A 421 2.04 12.59 -6.62
CA SER A 421 3.32 13.29 -6.85
C SER A 421 3.51 14.51 -5.93
N PHE A 422 2.41 15.02 -5.37
CA PHE A 422 2.41 16.13 -4.42
C PHE A 422 2.00 15.62 -3.03
N PRO A 423 2.94 15.48 -2.08
CA PRO A 423 2.67 14.85 -0.78
C PRO A 423 1.56 15.55 0.02
N THR A 424 1.36 16.84 -0.20
CA THR A 424 0.35 17.67 0.48
C THR A 424 -1.07 17.46 -0.03
N ARG A 425 -1.26 16.75 -1.16
CA ARG A 425 -2.59 16.37 -1.67
C ARG A 425 -3.12 15.05 -1.09
N VAL A 426 -2.30 14.30 -0.36
CA VAL A 426 -2.68 12.99 0.18
C VAL A 426 -3.52 13.19 1.44
N SER A 427 -4.83 12.92 1.34
CA SER A 427 -5.78 13.00 2.45
C SER A 427 -5.80 11.72 3.29
N LYS A 428 -6.30 11.82 4.53
CA LYS A 428 -6.57 10.65 5.38
C LYS A 428 -7.60 9.72 4.74
N GLU A 429 -8.60 10.29 4.07
CA GLU A 429 -9.63 9.55 3.35
C GLU A 429 -9.03 8.70 2.22
N ARG A 430 -8.06 9.24 1.46
CA ARG A 430 -7.34 8.50 0.41
C ARG A 430 -6.50 7.37 0.99
N ILE A 431 -5.77 7.62 2.09
CA ILE A 431 -5.01 6.58 2.80
C ILE A 431 -5.94 5.45 3.26
N ARG A 432 -7.06 5.79 3.90
CA ARG A 432 -8.03 4.79 4.38
C ARG A 432 -8.65 4.01 3.21
N TYR A 433 -8.96 4.67 2.10
CA TYR A 433 -9.45 4.00 0.89
C TYR A 433 -8.47 2.95 0.36
N ILE A 434 -7.19 3.29 0.25
CA ILE A 434 -6.15 2.37 -0.24
C ILE A 434 -6.01 1.17 0.70
N LEU A 435 -5.94 1.40 2.01
CA LEU A 435 -5.75 0.32 2.99
C LEU A 435 -6.99 -0.57 3.16
N GLU A 436 -8.20 -0.02 3.07
CA GLU A 436 -9.42 -0.85 3.01
C GLU A 436 -9.49 -1.63 1.68
N SER A 437 -8.88 -1.12 0.61
CA SER A 437 -8.77 -1.87 -0.65
C SER A 437 -7.82 -3.08 -0.52
N VAL A 438 -6.69 -2.90 0.17
CA VAL A 438 -5.74 -3.97 0.51
C VAL A 438 -6.43 -5.06 1.32
N LYS A 439 -7.16 -4.69 2.38
CA LYS A 439 -7.96 -5.62 3.17
C LYS A 439 -9.04 -6.33 2.34
N SER A 440 -9.76 -5.58 1.51
CA SER A 440 -10.84 -6.11 0.66
C SER A 440 -10.33 -7.08 -0.42
N SER A 441 -9.03 -7.06 -0.71
CA SER A 441 -8.35 -7.96 -1.64
C SER A 441 -7.54 -9.07 -0.94
N ASN A 442 -7.84 -9.37 0.32
CA ASN A 442 -7.21 -10.46 1.10
C ASN A 442 -5.69 -10.33 1.27
N MET A 443 -5.14 -9.12 1.15
CA MET A 443 -3.72 -8.85 1.37
C MET A 443 -3.42 -8.65 2.86
N ASN A 444 -2.33 -9.22 3.35
CA ASN A 444 -1.91 -9.16 4.74
C ASN A 444 -0.56 -8.45 4.95
N MET A 445 0.11 -8.00 3.88
CA MET A 445 1.32 -7.19 3.95
C MET A 445 1.39 -6.17 2.82
N ILE A 446 2.01 -5.03 3.08
CA ILE A 446 2.43 -4.06 2.06
C ILE A 446 3.93 -3.79 2.24
N ARG A 447 4.68 -3.68 1.13
CA ARG A 447 6.05 -3.16 1.14
C ARG A 447 6.07 -1.69 0.79
N ILE A 448 6.50 -0.84 1.72
CA ILE A 448 6.70 0.59 1.47
C ILE A 448 8.05 0.73 0.78
N TRP A 449 8.00 0.94 -0.54
CA TRP A 449 9.17 0.93 -1.42
C TRP A 449 10.13 2.11 -1.18
N GLY A 450 11.43 1.83 -1.22
CA GLY A 450 12.51 2.71 -0.79
C GLY A 450 12.77 3.94 -1.66
N GLY A 451 12.25 4.05 -2.87
CA GLY A 451 12.37 5.30 -3.64
C GLY A 451 11.24 6.29 -3.36
N GLY A 452 10.28 5.92 -2.50
CA GLY A 452 9.13 6.73 -2.12
C GLY A 452 9.40 7.62 -0.92
N ARG A 453 8.49 7.59 0.06
CA ARG A 453 8.53 8.38 1.30
C ARG A 453 8.22 7.50 2.51
N TYR A 454 8.78 7.84 3.67
CA TYR A 454 8.23 7.35 4.93
C TYR A 454 6.82 7.93 5.08
N GLU A 455 5.82 7.06 5.22
CA GLU A 455 4.43 7.49 5.26
C GLU A 455 4.05 8.28 6.52
N SER A 456 2.85 8.86 6.49
CA SER A 456 2.27 9.56 7.65
C SER A 456 1.99 8.60 8.81
N ASP A 457 1.99 9.10 10.05
CA ASP A 457 1.63 8.29 11.23
C ASP A 457 0.23 7.65 11.09
N TYR A 458 -0.70 8.35 10.42
CA TYR A 458 -2.04 7.83 10.17
C TYR A 458 -2.04 6.56 9.32
N PHE A 459 -1.13 6.44 8.34
CA PHE A 459 -0.98 5.24 7.52
C PHE A 459 -0.65 4.01 8.39
N TYR A 460 0.39 4.11 9.24
CA TYR A 460 0.78 3.00 10.11
C TYR A 460 -0.27 2.67 11.17
N GLN A 461 -0.98 3.68 11.68
CA GLN A 461 -2.12 3.48 12.60
C GLN A 461 -3.24 2.67 11.94
N GLU A 462 -3.58 2.97 10.69
CA GLU A 462 -4.57 2.19 9.95
C GLU A 462 -4.08 0.78 9.61
N CYS A 463 -2.79 0.59 9.29
CA CYS A 463 -2.22 -0.75 9.13
C CYS A 463 -2.28 -1.58 10.41
N ASP A 464 -1.94 -0.99 11.57
CA ASP A 464 -2.10 -1.62 12.88
C ASP A 464 -3.56 -2.02 13.14
N ARG A 465 -4.50 -1.11 12.87
CA ARG A 465 -5.94 -1.34 13.08
C ARG A 465 -6.50 -2.44 12.18
N LEU A 466 -6.03 -2.51 10.93
CA LEU A 466 -6.51 -3.44 9.91
C LEU A 466 -5.79 -4.79 9.92
N GLY A 467 -4.69 -4.93 10.66
CA GLY A 467 -3.89 -6.15 10.66
C GLY A 467 -3.01 -6.29 9.43
N ILE A 468 -2.57 -5.18 8.81
CA ILE A 468 -1.73 -5.21 7.60
C ILE A 468 -0.27 -5.10 8.04
N LEU A 469 0.53 -6.12 7.75
CA LEU A 469 1.97 -6.10 8.01
C LEU A 469 2.67 -5.10 7.08
N ILE A 470 3.79 -4.55 7.53
CA ILE A 470 4.59 -3.62 6.73
C ILE A 470 6.02 -4.15 6.61
N TRP A 471 6.48 -4.26 5.37
CA TRP A 471 7.90 -4.23 5.04
C TRP A 471 8.29 -2.78 4.83
N GLN A 472 9.05 -2.21 5.76
CA GLN A 472 9.43 -0.80 5.72
C GLN A 472 10.84 -0.67 5.18
N GLU A 473 10.98 -0.12 3.97
CA GLU A 473 12.31 0.24 3.48
C GLU A 473 12.76 1.60 3.99
N PHE A 474 14.07 1.81 4.12
CA PHE A 474 14.63 3.16 4.20
C PHE A 474 14.67 3.77 2.80
N MET A 475 14.63 5.10 2.74
CA MET A 475 14.35 5.80 1.49
C MET A 475 15.58 5.87 0.56
N PHE A 476 16.04 4.72 0.08
CA PHE A 476 17.14 4.52 -0.85
C PHE A 476 16.71 3.51 -1.94
N ALA A 477 16.91 3.83 -3.22
CA ALA A 477 16.48 2.96 -4.32
C ALA A 477 17.26 3.13 -5.62
N CYS A 478 17.63 2.00 -6.22
CA CYS A 478 18.24 1.84 -7.53
C CYS A 478 19.38 2.84 -7.79
N ALA A 479 20.27 3.03 -6.82
CA ALA A 479 21.37 3.98 -6.91
C ALA A 479 22.54 3.71 -5.94
N MET A 480 23.72 4.20 -6.30
CA MET A 480 24.83 4.41 -5.38
C MET A 480 24.60 5.71 -4.60
N TYR A 481 25.07 5.77 -3.34
CA TYR A 481 24.89 6.92 -2.45
C TYR A 481 26.22 7.38 -1.85
N PRO A 482 26.36 8.66 -1.49
CA PRO A 482 27.60 9.18 -0.90
C PRO A 482 27.93 8.51 0.43
N ARG A 483 29.23 8.41 0.73
CA ARG A 483 29.76 7.93 2.01
C ARG A 483 30.67 8.91 2.75
N ASP A 484 30.63 10.19 2.38
CA ASP A 484 31.38 11.21 3.12
C ASP A 484 30.74 11.49 4.49
N GLY A 485 31.49 12.15 5.38
CA GLY A 485 31.06 12.37 6.76
C GLY A 485 29.78 13.21 6.89
N GLU A 486 29.56 14.19 6.01
CA GLU A 486 28.37 15.05 6.03
C GLU A 486 27.12 14.23 5.68
N PHE A 487 27.18 13.46 4.59
CA PHE A 487 26.07 12.61 4.17
C PHE A 487 25.76 11.52 5.20
N LEU A 488 26.77 10.82 5.72
CA LEU A 488 26.55 9.77 6.73
C LEU A 488 26.00 10.33 8.05
N ALA A 489 26.38 11.55 8.45
CA ALA A 489 25.80 12.20 9.63
C ALA A 489 24.30 12.51 9.42
N LEU A 490 23.94 13.02 8.24
CA LEU A 490 22.55 13.27 7.87
C LEU A 490 21.72 11.97 7.86
N VAL A 491 22.26 10.89 7.31
CA VAL A 491 21.60 9.57 7.32
C VAL A 491 21.43 9.05 8.75
N ARG A 492 22.42 9.23 9.64
CA ARG A 492 22.28 8.84 11.05
C ARG A 492 21.11 9.54 11.72
N GLU A 493 20.97 10.85 11.49
CA GLU A 493 19.87 11.63 12.03
C GLU A 493 18.52 11.17 11.47
N GLU A 494 18.42 10.99 10.15
CA GLU A 494 17.21 10.52 9.46
C GLU A 494 16.75 9.14 9.96
N VAL A 495 17.65 8.15 9.95
CA VAL A 495 17.34 6.78 10.36
C VAL A 495 16.96 6.75 11.84
N ALA A 496 17.71 7.43 12.72
CA ALA A 496 17.38 7.47 14.15
C ALA A 496 16.01 8.11 14.39
N PHE A 497 15.68 9.21 13.70
CA PHE A 497 14.38 9.86 13.79
C PHE A 497 13.25 8.91 13.35
N GLN A 498 13.38 8.29 12.18
CA GLN A 498 12.34 7.44 11.61
C GLN A 498 12.14 6.14 12.40
N VAL A 499 13.21 5.46 12.82
CA VAL A 499 13.12 4.25 13.65
C VAL A 499 12.41 4.56 14.96
N ARG A 500 12.78 5.64 15.64
CA ARG A 500 12.12 6.06 16.90
C ARG A 500 10.65 6.37 16.70
N ARG A 501 10.28 7.00 15.58
CA ARG A 501 8.88 7.31 15.22
C ARG A 501 8.08 6.03 14.93
N LEU A 502 8.67 5.08 14.25
CA LEU A 502 7.96 3.97 13.61
C LEU A 502 7.99 2.66 14.41
N ARG A 503 9.01 2.42 15.25
CA ARG A 503 9.16 1.18 16.06
C ARG A 503 7.99 0.86 16.98
N GLY A 504 7.11 1.82 17.25
CA GLY A 504 5.92 1.62 18.08
C GLY A 504 4.78 0.87 17.39
N TYR A 505 4.77 0.79 16.06
CA TYR A 505 3.67 0.18 15.30
C TYR A 505 3.77 -1.35 15.27
N ALA A 506 2.63 -2.00 15.52
CA ALA A 506 2.48 -3.45 15.51
C ALA A 506 2.38 -4.05 14.10
N SER A 507 2.32 -3.23 13.06
CA SER A 507 2.31 -3.65 11.66
C SER A 507 3.72 -3.88 11.11
N ILE A 508 4.73 -3.09 11.52
CA ILE A 508 6.09 -3.18 10.95
C ILE A 508 6.70 -4.52 11.28
N ALA A 509 6.91 -5.35 10.27
CA ALA A 509 7.40 -6.72 10.37
C ALA A 509 8.91 -6.81 10.13
N ILE A 510 9.42 -5.98 9.22
CA ILE A 510 10.80 -6.02 8.74
C ILE A 510 11.27 -4.64 8.31
N TRP A 511 12.56 -4.36 8.55
CA TRP A 511 13.29 -3.20 8.03
C TRP A 511 14.10 -3.61 6.80
N GLY A 512 13.91 -2.92 5.67
CA GLY A 512 14.75 -3.07 4.47
C GLY A 512 15.68 -1.88 4.29
N ALA A 513 16.98 -2.08 4.10
CA ALA A 513 17.91 -0.96 4.02
C ALA A 513 17.75 -0.12 2.73
N ASN A 514 17.31 -0.74 1.64
CA ASN A 514 17.11 -0.11 0.33
C ASN A 514 16.39 -1.05 -0.65
N ASN A 515 15.91 -0.48 -1.76
CA ASN A 515 15.49 -1.20 -2.95
C ASN A 515 16.65 -1.35 -3.97
N GLU A 516 16.98 -2.58 -4.33
CA GLU A 516 17.80 -2.96 -5.49
C GLU A 516 19.20 -2.33 -5.61
N ASN A 517 19.74 -1.73 -4.55
CA ASN A 517 21.03 -1.05 -4.65
C ASN A 517 22.20 -2.03 -4.84
N GLU A 518 22.06 -3.31 -4.47
CA GLU A 518 23.01 -4.33 -4.89
C GLU A 518 22.73 -4.80 -6.33
N SER A 519 21.46 -5.08 -6.68
CA SER A 519 21.06 -5.58 -8.00
C SER A 519 21.52 -4.66 -9.13
N ILE A 520 21.40 -3.35 -8.95
CA ILE A 520 21.74 -2.37 -9.99
C ILE A 520 23.24 -2.36 -10.34
N PHE A 521 24.10 -2.95 -9.51
CA PHE A 521 25.52 -3.11 -9.87
C PHE A 521 25.72 -3.94 -11.14
N GLU A 522 24.81 -4.87 -11.43
CA GLU A 522 24.84 -5.65 -12.67
C GLU A 522 24.57 -4.76 -13.89
N GLU A 523 23.52 -3.91 -13.84
CA GLU A 523 23.23 -2.94 -14.90
C GLU A 523 24.41 -1.98 -15.14
N PHE A 524 25.02 -1.49 -14.06
CA PHE A 524 26.19 -0.61 -14.17
C PHE A 524 27.38 -1.32 -14.79
N SER A 525 27.59 -2.60 -14.47
CA SER A 525 28.67 -3.40 -15.06
C SER A 525 28.48 -3.68 -16.55
N HIS A 526 27.23 -3.73 -17.03
CA HIS A 526 26.88 -3.87 -18.44
C HIS A 526 26.79 -2.53 -19.20
N ASN A 527 27.12 -1.41 -18.54
CA ASN A 527 27.03 -0.05 -19.08
C ASN A 527 25.62 0.35 -19.55
N ILE A 528 24.57 -0.18 -18.93
CA ILE A 528 23.16 0.14 -19.27
C ILE A 528 22.78 1.50 -18.68
N SER A 529 22.95 1.64 -17.37
CA SER A 529 22.50 2.80 -16.58
C SER A 529 23.63 3.77 -16.23
N ILE A 530 24.71 3.81 -17.03
CA ILE A 530 25.83 4.74 -16.83
C ILE A 530 26.05 5.66 -18.05
N PRO A 531 26.40 6.94 -17.85
CA PRO A 531 26.75 7.84 -18.94
C PRO A 531 27.92 7.31 -19.78
N LYS A 532 27.86 7.53 -21.11
CA LYS A 532 28.93 7.16 -22.05
C LYS A 532 30.29 7.69 -21.55
N ARG A 533 31.32 6.85 -21.62
CA ARG A 533 32.72 7.13 -21.21
C ARG A 533 32.98 7.16 -19.70
N GLN A 534 31.99 6.88 -18.86
CA GLN A 534 32.24 6.58 -17.45
C GLN A 534 32.47 5.07 -17.28
N VAL A 535 33.19 4.70 -16.21
CA VAL A 535 33.52 3.30 -15.89
C VAL A 535 32.98 2.99 -14.51
N PHE A 536 32.19 1.92 -14.41
CA PHE A 536 31.72 1.42 -13.13
C PHE A 536 32.85 0.71 -12.37
N ASN A 537 33.05 1.08 -11.10
CA ASN A 537 33.98 0.42 -10.20
C ASN A 537 33.19 -0.30 -9.10
N ARG A 538 33.10 -1.63 -9.20
CA ARG A 538 32.35 -2.46 -8.26
C ARG A 538 32.93 -2.43 -6.85
N ASP A 539 34.25 -2.39 -6.68
CA ASP A 539 34.89 -2.41 -5.36
C ASP A 539 34.54 -1.15 -4.56
N ILE A 540 34.51 0.01 -5.23
CA ILE A 540 34.04 1.27 -4.63
C ILE A 540 32.57 1.15 -4.26
N ALA A 541 31.72 0.66 -5.17
CA ALA A 541 30.29 0.52 -4.91
C ALA A 541 29.97 -0.41 -3.74
N VAL A 542 30.69 -1.53 -3.62
CA VAL A 542 30.62 -2.45 -2.48
C VAL A 542 31.06 -1.76 -1.19
N SER A 543 32.16 -1.00 -1.23
CA SER A 543 32.63 -0.26 -0.05
C SER A 543 31.62 0.80 0.40
N ASP A 544 31.01 1.53 -0.53
CA ASP A 544 30.00 2.55 -0.24
C ASP A 544 28.73 1.91 0.35
N PHE A 545 28.28 0.80 -0.22
CA PHE A 545 27.14 0.02 0.25
C PHE A 545 27.35 -0.45 1.70
N ILE A 546 28.48 -1.12 1.98
CA ILE A 546 28.79 -1.61 3.34
C ILE A 546 28.84 -0.44 4.31
N LYS A 547 29.51 0.66 3.93
CA LYS A 547 29.67 1.82 4.82
C LYS A 547 28.33 2.46 5.20
N LEU A 548 27.40 2.54 4.25
CA LEU A 548 26.11 3.17 4.44
C LEU A 548 25.13 2.25 5.17
N TYR A 549 24.88 1.05 4.65
CA TYR A 549 23.79 0.20 5.14
C TYR A 549 24.21 -0.66 6.34
N ILE A 550 25.47 -1.10 6.39
CA ILE A 550 25.95 -1.98 7.44
C ILE A 550 26.67 -1.19 8.53
N ASP A 551 27.71 -0.41 8.22
CA ASP A 551 28.48 0.30 9.26
C ASP A 551 27.76 1.51 9.87
N THR A 552 26.72 2.03 9.19
CA THR A 552 26.04 3.26 9.62
C THR A 552 24.58 3.00 9.99
N LEU A 553 23.78 2.40 9.11
CA LEU A 553 22.34 2.20 9.34
C LEU A 553 22.07 1.08 10.36
N TYR A 554 22.68 -0.10 10.21
CA TYR A 554 22.42 -1.25 11.08
C TYR A 554 22.67 -0.97 12.58
N PRO A 555 23.77 -0.32 13.02
CA PRO A 555 23.98 0.04 14.43
C PRO A 555 22.90 0.97 15.02
N ILE A 556 22.23 1.77 14.18
CA ILE A 556 21.13 2.63 14.62
C ILE A 556 19.91 1.79 14.96
N LEU A 557 19.66 0.72 14.21
CA LEU A 557 18.60 -0.25 14.52
C LEU A 557 18.92 -1.03 15.80
N GLU A 558 20.17 -1.45 15.99
CA GLU A 558 20.60 -2.08 17.25
C GLU A 558 20.39 -1.16 18.45
N LEU A 559 20.57 0.15 18.28
CA LEU A 559 20.38 1.11 19.37
C LEU A 559 18.91 1.46 19.62
N TYR A 560 18.13 1.68 18.56
CA TYR A 560 16.78 2.25 18.68
C TYR A 560 15.65 1.25 18.42
N ASP A 561 15.88 0.05 17.91
CA ASP A 561 14.86 -1.00 17.83
C ASP A 561 15.36 -2.28 18.52
N ALA A 562 16.09 -2.14 19.63
CA ALA A 562 16.56 -3.27 20.44
C ALA A 562 15.39 -4.03 21.08
N GLY A 563 15.42 -5.35 21.00
CA GLY A 563 14.59 -6.29 21.75
C GLY A 563 15.13 -6.50 23.17
N SER A 564 14.41 -7.32 23.95
CA SER A 564 14.79 -7.65 25.33
C SER A 564 16.10 -8.42 25.48
N ASP A 565 16.58 -9.05 24.39
CA ASP A 565 17.84 -9.78 24.32
C ASP A 565 19.03 -8.89 23.87
N GLY A 566 18.79 -7.60 23.64
CA GLY A 566 19.80 -6.65 23.17
C GLY A 566 20.08 -6.71 21.66
N LYS A 567 19.37 -7.57 20.91
CA LYS A 567 19.45 -7.63 19.43
C LYS A 567 18.33 -6.79 18.82
N ILE A 568 18.33 -6.59 17.50
CA ILE A 568 17.22 -5.88 16.83
C ILE A 568 15.91 -6.68 17.00
N ALA A 569 14.86 -6.01 17.47
CA ALA A 569 13.54 -6.58 17.77
C ALA A 569 12.76 -7.02 16.52
N ARG A 570 13.08 -6.45 15.36
CA ARG A 570 12.49 -6.78 14.06
C ARG A 570 13.57 -7.26 13.12
N ALA A 571 13.17 -8.10 12.16
CA ALA A 571 14.07 -8.54 11.11
C ALA A 571 14.62 -7.37 10.30
N PHE A 572 15.84 -7.54 9.80
CA PHE A 572 16.52 -6.59 8.92
C PHE A 572 17.02 -7.32 7.68
N VAL A 573 16.77 -6.72 6.50
CA VAL A 573 17.38 -7.12 5.23
C VAL A 573 18.16 -5.94 4.68
N ASP A 574 19.37 -6.22 4.20
CA ASP A 574 20.32 -5.22 3.73
C ASP A 574 20.00 -4.65 2.34
N THR A 575 19.20 -5.35 1.56
CA THR A 575 18.67 -4.92 0.27
C THR A 575 17.47 -5.80 -0.09
N SER A 576 16.71 -5.41 -1.10
CA SER A 576 15.59 -6.18 -1.67
C SER A 576 15.74 -6.09 -3.19
N PRO A 577 15.99 -7.20 -3.91
CA PRO A 577 16.11 -8.57 -3.44
C PRO A 577 17.46 -8.84 -2.74
N SER A 578 17.47 -9.69 -1.72
CA SER A 578 18.68 -10.11 -0.99
C SER A 578 18.89 -11.62 -1.00
N ASN A 579 20.16 -12.02 -0.98
CA ASN A 579 20.60 -13.41 -0.81
C ASN A 579 20.95 -13.76 0.65
N GLU A 580 20.40 -13.01 1.62
CA GLU A 580 20.63 -13.23 3.05
C GLU A 580 22.11 -13.07 3.46
N LEU A 581 22.44 -13.53 4.67
CA LEU A 581 23.76 -13.41 5.28
C LEU A 581 24.52 -14.74 5.25
N LEU A 582 25.83 -14.66 5.29
CA LEU A 582 26.71 -15.78 5.64
C LEU A 582 26.83 -15.92 7.16
N SER A 583 26.80 -14.81 7.88
CA SER A 583 26.89 -14.71 9.34
C SER A 583 26.15 -13.45 9.80
N ASP A 584 25.41 -13.53 10.90
CA ASP A 584 24.83 -12.37 11.57
C ASP A 584 25.80 -11.74 12.58
N GLU A 585 26.69 -12.55 13.17
CA GLU A 585 27.73 -12.07 14.10
C GLU A 585 29.11 -12.70 13.83
N PRO A 586 30.07 -11.95 13.26
CA PRO A 586 29.91 -10.59 12.73
C PRO A 586 28.94 -10.58 11.54
N TYR A 587 28.39 -9.39 11.23
CA TYR A 587 27.50 -9.21 10.08
C TYR A 587 28.28 -9.41 8.78
N VAL A 588 28.04 -10.52 8.08
CA VAL A 588 28.70 -10.87 6.82
C VAL A 588 27.64 -11.11 5.76
N LYS A 589 27.48 -10.14 4.86
CA LYS A 589 26.60 -10.22 3.70
C LYS A 589 27.02 -11.33 2.72
N ARG A 590 26.05 -12.00 2.12
CA ARG A 590 26.27 -12.85 0.93
C ARG A 590 26.16 -12.02 -0.35
N TRP A 591 27.28 -11.77 -1.00
CA TRP A 591 27.31 -11.14 -2.34
C TRP A 591 27.05 -12.17 -3.43
N GLY A 592 26.32 -11.78 -4.47
CA GLY A 592 26.05 -12.64 -5.62
C GLY A 592 25.06 -12.02 -6.59
N ARG A 593 24.41 -12.88 -7.41
CA ARG A 593 23.22 -12.50 -8.17
C ARG A 593 22.05 -12.39 -7.19
N THR A 594 21.58 -11.19 -6.90
CA THR A 594 20.63 -10.87 -5.82
C THR A 594 19.29 -11.60 -5.87
N SER A 595 18.80 -11.93 -7.07
CA SER A 595 17.57 -12.72 -7.26
C SER A 595 17.86 -14.23 -7.39
N ASP A 596 18.71 -14.82 -6.55
CA ASP A 596 18.89 -16.27 -6.49
C ASP A 596 17.66 -16.91 -5.82
N SER A 597 16.94 -17.77 -6.55
CA SER A 597 15.72 -18.42 -6.05
C SER A 597 15.94 -19.29 -4.80
N HIS A 598 17.19 -19.65 -4.49
CA HIS A 598 17.50 -20.51 -3.36
C HIS A 598 17.59 -19.78 -2.01
N PHE A 599 17.72 -18.45 -2.01
CA PHE A 599 17.91 -17.62 -0.81
C PHE A 599 16.96 -16.43 -0.81
N GLY A 600 16.75 -15.86 0.38
CA GLY A 600 16.07 -14.58 0.58
C GLY A 600 14.83 -14.34 -0.28
N ASP A 601 14.80 -13.19 -0.93
CA ASP A 601 13.69 -12.73 -1.76
C ASP A 601 14.11 -12.43 -3.21
N VAL A 602 13.16 -12.45 -4.13
CA VAL A 602 13.38 -12.30 -5.57
C VAL A 602 12.52 -11.18 -6.15
N HIS A 603 13.14 -10.37 -6.99
CA HIS A 603 12.46 -9.51 -7.95
C HIS A 603 12.48 -10.18 -9.33
N PHE A 604 11.31 -10.36 -9.95
CA PHE A 604 11.17 -11.06 -11.23
C PHE A 604 10.37 -10.26 -12.27
N TYR A 605 11.01 -9.93 -13.38
CA TYR A 605 10.39 -9.25 -14.52
C TYR A 605 10.81 -9.94 -15.83
N ASP A 606 9.83 -10.42 -16.59
CA ASP A 606 10.02 -11.01 -17.93
C ASP A 606 8.84 -10.59 -18.81
N TYR A 607 9.12 -9.71 -19.77
CA TYR A 607 8.12 -9.18 -20.70
C TYR A 607 8.14 -9.90 -22.05
N GLU A 608 9.09 -10.82 -22.25
CA GLU A 608 9.36 -11.49 -23.51
C GLU A 608 8.62 -12.82 -23.62
N CYS A 609 8.72 -13.65 -22.57
CA CYS A 609 8.06 -14.95 -22.48
C CYS A 609 6.53 -14.83 -22.37
N ASP A 610 5.82 -15.93 -22.55
CA ASP A 610 4.37 -15.95 -22.33
C ASP A 610 4.06 -15.85 -20.84
N CYS A 611 3.45 -14.75 -20.40
CA CYS A 611 3.16 -14.54 -18.99
C CYS A 611 2.08 -15.50 -18.42
N THR A 612 1.42 -16.30 -19.23
CA THR A 612 0.45 -17.29 -18.74
C THR A 612 1.01 -18.72 -18.76
N ASP A 613 2.26 -18.89 -19.20
CA ASP A 613 3.00 -20.13 -19.00
C ASP A 613 3.57 -20.16 -17.58
N PRO A 614 3.11 -21.05 -16.69
CA PRO A 614 3.57 -21.09 -15.31
C PRO A 614 5.06 -21.47 -15.15
N ASN A 615 5.71 -21.98 -16.21
CA ASN A 615 7.10 -22.43 -16.18
C ASN A 615 8.12 -21.29 -16.29
N VAL A 616 7.67 -20.10 -16.71
CA VAL A 616 8.55 -18.91 -16.80
C VAL A 616 8.90 -18.35 -15.42
N TYR A 617 8.07 -18.64 -14.42
CA TYR A 617 8.21 -18.09 -13.07
C TYR A 617 9.16 -18.93 -12.21
N PRO A 618 10.12 -18.30 -11.52
CA PRO A 618 11.13 -19.00 -10.72
C PRO A 618 10.53 -19.66 -9.49
N GLU A 619 11.14 -20.77 -9.07
CA GLU A 619 10.81 -21.47 -7.82
C GLU A 619 11.55 -20.83 -6.63
N ALA A 620 11.16 -19.61 -6.27
CA ALA A 620 11.82 -18.81 -5.24
C ALA A 620 11.17 -18.91 -3.85
N ARG A 621 11.93 -18.56 -2.80
CA ARG A 621 11.47 -18.59 -1.40
C ARG A 621 10.44 -17.49 -1.10
N PHE A 622 10.65 -16.32 -1.68
CA PHE A 622 9.78 -15.16 -1.50
C PHE A 622 9.88 -14.27 -2.73
N ILE A 623 8.74 -13.78 -3.22
CA ILE A 623 8.68 -12.82 -4.32
C ILE A 623 8.32 -11.48 -3.73
N SER A 624 9.29 -10.58 -3.63
CA SER A 624 9.09 -9.22 -3.09
C SER A 624 8.74 -8.22 -4.18
N GLU A 625 9.03 -8.53 -5.45
CA GLU A 625 8.51 -7.83 -6.62
C GLU A 625 8.32 -8.75 -7.83
N PHE A 626 7.25 -8.50 -8.59
CA PHE A 626 7.08 -8.94 -9.97
C PHE A 626 5.93 -8.16 -10.61
N GLY A 627 5.91 -8.01 -11.93
CA GLY A 627 4.73 -7.45 -12.56
C GLY A 627 4.73 -7.31 -14.08
N PHE A 628 3.55 -6.92 -14.59
CA PHE A 628 3.28 -6.54 -15.98
C PHE A 628 2.50 -5.22 -16.02
N GLN A 629 2.77 -4.35 -17.00
CA GLN A 629 2.06 -3.08 -17.14
C GLN A 629 0.66 -3.25 -17.73
N SER A 630 -0.24 -2.30 -17.43
CA SER A 630 -1.51 -2.11 -18.13
C SER A 630 -1.86 -0.63 -18.28
N PHE A 631 -2.78 -0.33 -19.20
CA PHE A 631 -3.27 1.02 -19.40
C PHE A 631 -4.33 1.39 -18.35
N PRO A 632 -4.41 2.67 -17.95
CA PRO A 632 -5.50 3.16 -17.12
C PRO A 632 -6.81 3.17 -17.92
N SER A 633 -7.95 3.20 -17.21
CA SER A 633 -9.27 3.29 -17.81
C SER A 633 -9.45 4.56 -18.62
N ARG A 634 -10.38 4.52 -19.59
CA ARG A 634 -10.82 5.70 -20.34
C ARG A 634 -11.18 6.83 -19.39
N LYS A 635 -11.92 6.53 -18.30
CA LYS A 635 -12.40 7.58 -17.39
C LYS A 635 -11.27 8.30 -16.64
N SER A 636 -10.23 7.58 -16.24
CA SER A 636 -9.05 8.19 -15.64
C SER A 636 -8.29 9.03 -16.67
N LEU A 637 -8.11 8.55 -17.90
CA LEU A 637 -7.45 9.32 -18.97
C LEU A 637 -8.22 10.60 -19.33
N GLU A 638 -9.55 10.55 -19.41
CA GLU A 638 -10.40 11.73 -19.64
C GLU A 638 -10.20 12.83 -18.59
N SER A 639 -9.80 12.49 -17.36
CA SER A 639 -9.53 13.49 -16.31
C SER A 639 -8.26 14.32 -16.55
N VAL A 640 -7.41 13.87 -17.46
CA VAL A 640 -6.09 14.47 -17.76
C VAL A 640 -5.85 14.67 -19.26
N SER A 641 -6.91 14.68 -20.07
CA SER A 641 -6.93 14.86 -21.52
C SER A 641 -8.12 15.73 -21.95
N ASP A 642 -8.14 16.14 -23.22
CA ASP A 642 -9.30 16.83 -23.84
C ASP A 642 -9.78 16.11 -25.10
N SER A 643 -10.79 16.66 -25.78
CA SER A 643 -11.39 16.06 -26.98
C SER A 643 -10.38 15.77 -28.10
N ASP A 644 -9.35 16.59 -28.22
CA ASP A 644 -8.37 16.50 -29.31
C ASP A 644 -7.49 15.26 -29.15
N ASP A 645 -7.25 14.83 -27.90
CA ASP A 645 -6.53 13.60 -27.59
C ASP A 645 -7.32 12.33 -27.98
N TRP A 646 -8.63 12.44 -28.16
CA TRP A 646 -9.53 11.32 -28.53
C TRP A 646 -10.08 11.40 -29.96
N GLU A 647 -9.74 12.45 -30.71
CA GLU A 647 -10.24 12.68 -32.07
C GLU A 647 -9.75 11.61 -33.07
N SER A 648 -8.52 11.12 -32.88
CA SER A 648 -7.90 10.11 -33.73
C SER A 648 -7.02 9.16 -32.94
N PHE A 649 -6.79 7.96 -33.47
CA PHE A 649 -5.85 7.01 -32.90
C PHE A 649 -4.43 7.61 -32.76
N ASP A 650 -3.99 8.46 -33.70
CA ASP A 650 -2.66 9.09 -33.64
C ASP A 650 -2.54 10.08 -32.47
N SER A 651 -3.60 10.86 -32.19
CA SER A 651 -3.65 11.76 -31.03
C SER A 651 -3.64 10.96 -29.72
N PHE A 652 -4.49 9.94 -29.63
CA PHE A 652 -4.59 9.06 -28.48
C PHE A 652 -3.27 8.33 -28.21
N TRP A 653 -2.63 7.80 -29.25
CA TRP A 653 -1.34 7.12 -29.15
C TRP A 653 -0.20 8.08 -28.75
N ARG A 654 -0.28 9.36 -29.14
CA ARG A 654 0.66 10.39 -28.67
C ARG A 654 0.49 10.69 -27.19
N MET A 655 -0.76 10.75 -26.70
CA MET A 655 -1.04 10.88 -25.28
C MET A 655 -0.46 9.69 -24.49
N LEU A 656 -0.70 8.45 -24.93
CA LEU A 656 -0.15 7.26 -24.26
C LEU A 656 1.39 7.24 -24.29
N ARG A 657 2.01 7.55 -25.42
CA ARG A 657 3.49 7.63 -25.52
C ARG A 657 4.11 8.65 -24.59
N PHE A 658 3.45 9.78 -24.37
CA PHE A 658 3.93 10.76 -23.40
C PHE A 658 3.83 10.26 -21.95
N ARG A 659 2.78 9.49 -21.65
CA ARG A 659 2.54 8.93 -20.30
C ARG A 659 3.28 7.63 -20.02
N GLU A 660 3.85 6.98 -21.03
CA GLU A 660 4.72 5.82 -20.86
C GLU A 660 6.09 6.25 -20.35
N ARG A 661 6.52 5.63 -19.27
CA ARG A 661 7.81 5.88 -18.62
C ARG A 661 8.71 4.65 -18.58
N HIS A 662 8.20 3.48 -18.95
CA HIS A 662 8.99 2.28 -19.10
C HIS A 662 9.54 2.16 -20.53
N GLU A 663 10.81 1.82 -20.65
CA GLU A 663 11.44 1.61 -21.95
C GLU A 663 10.77 0.42 -22.67
N ASN A 664 10.26 0.64 -23.88
CA ASN A 664 9.50 -0.34 -24.66
C ASN A 664 8.18 -0.83 -24.04
N GLY A 665 7.68 -0.20 -22.96
CA GLY A 665 6.47 -0.64 -22.23
C GLY A 665 5.24 -0.86 -23.12
N LEU A 666 4.87 0.14 -23.93
CA LEU A 666 3.75 0.01 -24.88
C LEU A 666 3.88 -1.22 -25.81
N ALA A 667 5.09 -1.49 -26.31
CA ALA A 667 5.31 -2.63 -27.21
C ALA A 667 5.20 -3.97 -26.48
N GLN A 668 5.72 -4.05 -25.25
CA GLN A 668 5.62 -5.22 -24.39
C GLN A 668 4.18 -5.53 -24.00
N VAL A 669 3.40 -4.52 -23.61
CA VAL A 669 1.96 -4.66 -23.32
C VAL A 669 1.23 -5.23 -24.54
N LEU A 670 1.42 -4.61 -25.72
CA LEU A 670 0.77 -5.07 -26.95
C LEU A 670 1.19 -6.50 -27.35
N LYS A 671 2.47 -6.84 -27.18
CA LYS A 671 3.00 -8.18 -27.44
C LYS A 671 2.28 -9.22 -26.60
N GLN A 672 2.12 -8.99 -25.31
CA GLN A 672 1.44 -9.94 -24.45
C GLN A 672 -0.07 -10.03 -24.76
N ILE A 673 -0.74 -8.91 -25.04
CA ILE A 673 -2.15 -8.93 -25.49
C ILE A 673 -2.30 -9.81 -26.74
N SER A 674 -1.38 -9.69 -27.70
CA SER A 674 -1.43 -10.42 -28.98
C SER A 674 -1.37 -11.95 -28.85
N ARG A 675 -0.81 -12.45 -27.74
CA ARG A 675 -0.72 -13.89 -27.48
C ARG A 675 -2.12 -14.49 -27.29
N TYR A 676 -3.00 -13.77 -26.59
CA TYR A 676 -4.31 -14.28 -26.16
C TYR A 676 -5.50 -13.66 -26.88
N PHE A 677 -5.37 -12.45 -27.40
CA PHE A 677 -6.47 -11.68 -27.98
C PHE A 677 -6.19 -11.28 -29.43
N ASP A 678 -7.25 -11.09 -30.21
CA ASP A 678 -7.13 -10.64 -31.59
C ASP A 678 -6.92 -9.13 -31.64
N ILE A 679 -5.68 -8.71 -31.89
CA ILE A 679 -5.30 -7.30 -32.03
C ILE A 679 -5.11 -6.88 -33.50
N ARG A 680 -5.58 -7.67 -34.48
CA ARG A 680 -5.43 -7.32 -35.91
C ARG A 680 -6.10 -5.99 -36.26
N PHE A 681 -7.04 -5.52 -35.44
CA PHE A 681 -7.63 -4.19 -35.57
C PHE A 681 -6.60 -3.06 -35.40
N LEU A 682 -5.53 -3.26 -34.60
CA LEU A 682 -4.45 -2.27 -34.43
C LEU A 682 -3.67 -2.03 -35.73
N ALA A 683 -3.43 -3.08 -36.53
CA ALA A 683 -2.74 -2.95 -37.82
C ALA A 683 -3.49 -2.00 -38.77
N ARG A 684 -4.83 -1.95 -38.67
CA ARG A 684 -5.71 -1.08 -39.47
C ARG A 684 -5.74 0.38 -39.01
N MET A 685 -5.22 0.67 -37.82
CA MET A 685 -5.21 2.01 -37.21
C MET A 685 -3.89 2.75 -37.36
N THR A 686 -2.81 2.08 -37.78
CA THR A 686 -1.50 2.71 -37.96
C THR A 686 -1.25 3.08 -39.42
N ALA A 687 -0.70 4.27 -39.67
CA ALA A 687 -0.37 4.76 -41.01
C ALA A 687 0.66 3.90 -41.78
N LEU A 688 1.31 2.94 -41.10
CA LEU A 688 2.28 2.02 -41.69
C LEU A 688 1.65 1.02 -42.67
N ASP A 689 0.37 0.68 -42.53
CA ASP A 689 -0.35 -0.22 -43.46
C ASP A 689 -1.46 0.46 -44.27
N ALA A 690 -1.69 1.76 -44.08
CA ALA A 690 -2.63 2.55 -44.89
C ALA A 690 -2.22 2.63 -46.38
N LYS A 691 -1.01 2.18 -46.74
CA LYS A 691 -0.57 2.00 -48.13
C LYS A 691 -0.94 0.64 -48.73
N ARG A 692 -1.42 -0.32 -47.93
CA ARG A 692 -1.76 -1.69 -48.36
C ARG A 692 -3.23 -2.07 -48.17
N SER A 693 -3.98 -1.41 -47.29
CA SER A 693 -5.42 -1.63 -47.13
C SER A 693 -6.23 -0.55 -47.85
N GLU A 694 -7.06 -0.94 -48.82
CA GLU A 694 -8.01 -0.05 -49.51
C GLU A 694 -9.13 0.49 -48.59
N GLU A 695 -9.23 0.03 -47.34
CA GLU A 695 -10.18 0.50 -46.34
C GLU A 695 -9.49 1.32 -45.23
N LYS A 696 -9.58 2.65 -45.30
CA LYS A 696 -9.35 3.50 -44.12
C LYS A 696 -10.50 3.25 -43.12
N VAL A 697 -10.18 2.94 -41.87
CA VAL A 697 -11.16 2.91 -40.79
C VAL A 697 -11.76 4.32 -40.63
N LEU A 698 -13.07 4.45 -40.84
CA LEU A 698 -13.76 5.73 -40.67
C LEU A 698 -13.64 6.24 -39.21
N PRO A 699 -13.57 7.56 -38.96
CA PRO A 699 -13.38 8.13 -37.63
C PRO A 699 -14.34 7.58 -36.55
N GLU A 700 -15.60 7.34 -36.91
CA GLU A 700 -16.64 6.77 -36.04
C GLU A 700 -16.33 5.37 -35.51
N HIS A 701 -15.42 4.62 -36.15
CA HIS A 701 -15.02 3.28 -35.74
C HIS A 701 -13.73 3.26 -34.91
N GLN A 702 -13.06 4.40 -34.68
CA GLN A 702 -11.79 4.43 -33.95
C GLN A 702 -11.97 4.38 -32.44
N GLN A 703 -12.99 5.06 -31.87
CA GLN A 703 -13.18 5.09 -30.42
C GLN A 703 -13.43 3.71 -29.78
N PRO A 704 -14.30 2.85 -30.35
CA PRO A 704 -14.47 1.49 -29.85
C PRO A 704 -13.17 0.69 -29.77
N LEU A 705 -12.26 0.90 -30.74
CA LEU A 705 -10.98 0.20 -30.80
C LEU A 705 -9.98 0.72 -29.75
N MET A 706 -10.00 2.03 -29.48
CA MET A 706 -9.22 2.61 -28.37
C MET A 706 -9.68 2.03 -27.03
N ASP A 707 -11.01 1.95 -26.80
CA ASP A 707 -11.56 1.39 -25.57
C ASP A 707 -11.26 -0.10 -25.42
N ALA A 708 -11.33 -0.86 -26.53
CA ALA A 708 -10.95 -2.27 -26.53
C ALA A 708 -9.47 -2.45 -26.15
N MET A 709 -8.58 -1.58 -26.61
CA MET A 709 -7.16 -1.64 -26.26
C MET A 709 -6.92 -1.38 -24.77
N LEU A 710 -7.58 -0.37 -24.18
CA LEU A 710 -7.49 -0.08 -22.75
C LEU A 710 -7.99 -1.27 -21.92
N TYR A 711 -9.17 -1.80 -22.26
CA TYR A 711 -9.80 -2.95 -21.61
C TYR A 711 -8.96 -4.23 -21.68
N LEU A 712 -8.49 -4.60 -22.89
CA LEU A 712 -7.68 -5.82 -23.08
C LEU A 712 -6.35 -5.76 -22.34
N SER A 713 -5.74 -4.57 -22.20
CA SER A 713 -4.50 -4.43 -21.44
C SER A 713 -4.67 -4.79 -19.96
N GLN A 714 -5.79 -4.45 -19.35
CA GLN A 714 -6.05 -4.75 -17.93
C GLN A 714 -6.39 -6.23 -17.71
N ILE A 715 -7.12 -6.84 -18.65
CA ILE A 715 -7.41 -8.28 -18.60
C ILE A 715 -6.15 -9.09 -18.80
N GLN A 716 -5.34 -8.76 -19.81
CA GLN A 716 -4.06 -9.42 -20.02
C GLN A 716 -3.22 -9.35 -18.73
N GLN A 717 -3.16 -8.18 -18.10
CA GLN A 717 -2.38 -7.98 -16.88
C GLN A 717 -2.92 -8.89 -15.76
N ALA A 718 -4.24 -8.92 -15.58
CA ALA A 718 -4.88 -9.80 -14.61
C ALA A 718 -4.52 -11.28 -14.82
N LEU A 719 -4.53 -11.76 -16.07
CA LEU A 719 -4.19 -13.15 -16.41
C LEU A 719 -2.73 -13.51 -16.06
N CYS A 720 -1.78 -12.61 -16.31
CA CYS A 720 -0.38 -12.85 -15.94
C CYS A 720 -0.21 -12.99 -14.44
N TYR A 721 -0.80 -12.05 -13.66
CA TYR A 721 -0.64 -12.06 -12.21
C TYR A 721 -1.36 -13.24 -11.58
N GLU A 722 -2.54 -13.59 -12.09
CA GLU A 722 -3.26 -14.79 -11.66
C GLU A 722 -2.38 -16.03 -11.86
N THR A 723 -1.79 -16.21 -13.04
CA THR A 723 -0.88 -17.33 -13.34
C THR A 723 0.31 -17.37 -12.38
N ALA A 724 1.01 -16.24 -12.23
CA ALA A 724 2.20 -16.13 -11.37
C ALA A 724 1.87 -16.45 -9.91
N ILE A 725 0.82 -15.85 -9.37
CA ILE A 725 0.38 -16.04 -7.99
C ILE A 725 -0.01 -17.48 -7.76
N HIS A 726 -0.77 -18.07 -8.68
CA HIS A 726 -1.15 -19.47 -8.57
C HIS A 726 0.08 -20.41 -8.60
N LYS A 727 1.10 -20.16 -9.45
CA LYS A 727 2.37 -20.93 -9.43
C LYS A 727 3.05 -20.86 -8.06
N TRP A 728 3.24 -19.66 -7.52
CA TRP A 728 3.94 -19.48 -6.24
C TRP A 728 3.14 -19.94 -5.02
N ARG A 729 1.80 -19.80 -5.02
CA ARG A 729 0.96 -20.37 -3.96
C ARG A 729 1.02 -21.89 -3.94
N ARG A 730 1.11 -22.55 -5.10
CA ARG A 730 1.37 -24.00 -5.20
C ARG A 730 2.81 -24.35 -4.76
N GLY A 731 3.75 -23.44 -4.99
CA GLY A 731 5.17 -23.52 -4.60
C GLY A 731 5.46 -23.55 -3.09
N LYS A 732 4.43 -23.40 -2.23
CA LYS A 732 4.53 -23.52 -0.75
C LYS A 732 5.18 -24.83 -0.25
N ARG A 733 5.28 -25.85 -1.10
CA ARG A 733 5.94 -27.14 -0.78
C ARG A 733 7.46 -27.01 -0.88
N ILE A 734 8.17 -27.72 -0.01
CA ILE A 734 9.64 -27.68 0.09
C ILE A 734 10.33 -27.95 -1.27
N TYR A 735 9.85 -28.94 -2.03
CA TYR A 735 10.44 -29.32 -3.32
C TYR A 735 9.98 -28.50 -4.53
N ALA A 736 9.13 -27.47 -4.33
CA ALA A 736 8.56 -26.66 -5.41
C ALA A 736 8.87 -25.15 -5.22
N GLY A 737 10.01 -24.85 -4.60
CA GLY A 737 10.47 -23.49 -4.28
C GLY A 737 10.28 -23.07 -2.82
N TYR A 738 9.45 -23.76 -2.04
CA TYR A 738 9.11 -23.37 -0.66
C TYR A 738 8.69 -21.89 -0.55
N THR A 739 7.91 -21.43 -1.53
CA THR A 739 7.49 -20.04 -1.62
C THR A 739 6.54 -19.70 -0.48
N MET A 740 6.85 -18.64 0.28
CA MET A 740 6.09 -18.25 1.46
C MET A 740 5.67 -16.78 1.47
N GLY A 741 5.89 -16.07 0.36
CA GLY A 741 5.37 -14.72 0.22
C GLY A 741 5.38 -14.20 -1.21
N ILE A 742 4.38 -13.38 -1.50
CA ILE A 742 4.19 -12.71 -2.79
C ILE A 742 3.77 -11.26 -2.53
N LEU A 743 4.62 -10.32 -2.93
CA LEU A 743 4.35 -8.88 -2.98
C LEU A 743 4.52 -8.45 -4.43
N TYR A 744 3.42 -8.21 -5.13
CA TYR A 744 3.52 -7.80 -6.53
C TYR A 744 3.87 -6.32 -6.69
N TRP A 745 4.51 -5.98 -7.80
CA TRP A 745 4.71 -4.61 -8.25
C TRP A 745 3.54 -4.25 -9.18
N GLN A 746 2.72 -3.21 -8.94
CA GLN A 746 2.61 -2.39 -7.73
C GLN A 746 1.14 -2.17 -7.35
N LEU A 747 0.86 -1.66 -6.16
CA LEU A 747 -0.51 -1.48 -5.66
C LEU A 747 -1.23 -0.30 -6.31
N ASN A 748 -0.61 0.89 -6.28
CA ASN A 748 -1.24 2.17 -6.55
C ASN A 748 -0.41 3.03 -7.53
N ASP A 749 -0.96 4.17 -7.96
CA ASP A 749 -0.29 5.14 -8.83
C ASP A 749 -0.16 6.54 -8.20
N VAL A 750 0.93 7.25 -8.55
CA VAL A 750 1.15 8.68 -8.21
C VAL A 750 0.46 9.66 -9.14
N TRP A 751 0.07 9.21 -10.34
CA TRP A 751 -0.50 10.02 -11.42
C TRP A 751 -1.27 9.13 -12.39
N THR A 752 -2.03 9.72 -13.30
CA THR A 752 -2.69 8.94 -14.36
C THR A 752 -1.68 8.60 -15.47
N GLY A 753 -1.18 7.36 -15.50
CA GLY A 753 -0.21 6.88 -16.48
C GLY A 753 -0.26 5.37 -16.68
N ILE A 754 0.60 4.85 -17.57
CA ILE A 754 0.79 3.41 -17.77
C ILE A 754 1.70 2.90 -16.65
N SER A 755 1.29 1.83 -15.98
CA SER A 755 2.04 1.27 -14.86
C SER A 755 1.62 -0.17 -14.56
N TRP A 756 2.32 -0.76 -13.60
CA TRP A 756 2.02 -2.07 -13.03
C TRP A 756 0.93 -2.04 -11.97
N SER A 757 0.28 -0.90 -11.74
CA SER A 757 -0.70 -0.75 -10.68
C SER A 757 -1.91 -1.64 -10.89
N SER A 758 -2.46 -2.16 -9.79
CA SER A 758 -3.80 -2.75 -9.76
C SER A 758 -4.88 -1.71 -9.42
N MET A 759 -4.49 -0.55 -8.89
CA MET A 759 -5.36 0.58 -8.57
C MET A 759 -4.85 1.86 -9.22
N GLU A 760 -5.71 2.52 -9.99
CA GLU A 760 -5.39 3.77 -10.69
C GLU A 760 -5.26 4.95 -9.72
N HIS A 761 -4.66 6.06 -10.16
CA HIS A 761 -4.54 7.29 -9.36
C HIS A 761 -5.90 7.86 -8.91
N SER A 762 -6.96 7.64 -9.69
CA SER A 762 -8.34 8.00 -9.30
C SER A 762 -8.89 7.17 -8.14
N GLY A 763 -8.22 6.07 -7.78
CA GLY A 763 -8.66 5.04 -6.84
C GLY A 763 -9.41 3.89 -7.50
N ARG A 764 -9.76 3.98 -8.80
CA ARG A 764 -10.49 2.90 -9.49
C ARG A 764 -9.67 1.61 -9.48
N TRP A 765 -10.30 0.51 -9.10
CA TRP A 765 -9.70 -0.83 -9.22
C TRP A 765 -9.67 -1.26 -10.69
N LYS A 766 -8.50 -1.66 -11.19
CA LYS A 766 -8.35 -2.36 -12.47
C LYS A 766 -8.81 -3.81 -12.36
N SER A 767 -8.98 -4.49 -13.51
CA SER A 767 -9.28 -5.94 -13.58
C SER A 767 -8.34 -6.77 -12.69
N LEU A 768 -7.06 -6.36 -12.65
CA LEU A 768 -6.04 -6.96 -11.81
C LEU A 768 -6.45 -7.03 -10.33
N GLN A 769 -6.98 -5.96 -9.71
CA GLN A 769 -7.29 -5.95 -8.28
C GLN A 769 -8.37 -7.00 -7.91
N TYR A 770 -9.31 -7.27 -8.83
CA TYR A 770 -10.32 -8.30 -8.67
C TYR A 770 -9.75 -9.71 -8.85
N ALA A 771 -8.86 -9.91 -9.82
CA ALA A 771 -8.12 -11.17 -9.99
C ALA A 771 -7.25 -11.47 -8.76
N ILE A 772 -6.53 -10.47 -8.23
CA ILE A 772 -5.76 -10.59 -6.98
C ILE A 772 -6.66 -10.99 -5.82
N LYS A 773 -7.81 -10.34 -5.65
CA LYS A 773 -8.75 -10.67 -4.56
C LYS A 773 -9.13 -12.15 -4.57
N ARG A 774 -9.39 -12.71 -5.75
CA ARG A 774 -9.70 -14.14 -5.94
C ARG A 774 -8.46 -15.02 -5.70
N ALA A 775 -7.33 -14.69 -6.32
CA ALA A 775 -6.07 -15.45 -6.21
C ALA A 775 -5.46 -15.44 -4.80
N TYR A 776 -5.75 -14.41 -3.99
CA TYR A 776 -5.34 -14.30 -2.58
C TYR A 776 -6.41 -14.75 -1.58
N ALA A 777 -7.53 -15.32 -2.04
CA ALA A 777 -8.54 -15.88 -1.14
C ALA A 777 -7.91 -16.88 -0.13
N PRO A 778 -8.44 -16.98 1.10
CA PRO A 778 -7.89 -17.85 2.15
C PRO A 778 -7.72 -19.31 1.68
N ILE A 779 -8.62 -19.79 0.85
CA ILE A 779 -8.53 -21.08 0.17
C ILE A 779 -8.70 -20.84 -1.33
N VAL A 780 -7.80 -21.42 -2.12
CA VAL A 780 -7.89 -21.39 -3.59
C VAL A 780 -7.73 -22.78 -4.17
N ILE A 781 -8.46 -23.01 -5.26
CA ILE A 781 -8.16 -24.08 -6.20
C ILE A 781 -7.29 -23.51 -7.31
N SER A 782 -6.26 -24.24 -7.69
CA SER A 782 -5.34 -23.83 -8.72
C SER A 782 -5.23 -24.93 -9.76
N ALA A 783 -5.55 -24.61 -11.00
CA ALA A 783 -5.44 -25.50 -12.14
C ALA A 783 -4.32 -25.04 -13.08
N TYR A 784 -3.58 -25.99 -13.65
CA TYR A 784 -2.66 -25.72 -14.77
C TYR A 784 -2.48 -26.98 -15.64
N GLU A 785 -2.07 -26.76 -16.88
CA GLU A 785 -1.77 -27.84 -17.83
C GLU A 785 -0.28 -28.15 -17.87
N GLU A 786 0.05 -29.45 -17.93
CA GLU A 786 1.41 -29.93 -18.12
C GLU A 786 1.38 -31.24 -18.89
N GLU A 787 2.06 -31.28 -20.04
CA GLU A 787 2.19 -32.47 -20.88
C GLU A 787 0.84 -33.14 -21.24
N GLY A 788 -0.26 -32.38 -21.34
CA GLY A 788 -1.62 -32.87 -21.64
C GLY A 788 -2.45 -33.30 -20.42
N TRP A 789 -1.89 -33.17 -19.21
CA TRP A 789 -2.59 -33.38 -17.95
C TRP A 789 -3.08 -32.05 -17.38
N LEU A 790 -4.28 -32.07 -16.79
CA LEU A 790 -4.78 -31.00 -15.93
C LEU A 790 -4.46 -31.32 -14.48
N HIS A 791 -3.64 -30.49 -13.85
CA HIS A 791 -3.22 -30.64 -12.47
C HIS A 791 -4.02 -29.70 -11.56
N LEU A 792 -4.59 -30.20 -10.46
CA LEU A 792 -5.36 -29.39 -9.53
C LEU A 792 -4.80 -29.43 -8.12
N PHE A 793 -4.60 -28.24 -7.57
CA PHE A 793 -4.09 -28.04 -6.22
C PHE A 793 -5.10 -27.28 -5.38
N ALA A 794 -5.24 -27.68 -4.12
CA ALA A 794 -5.90 -26.88 -3.09
C ALA A 794 -4.82 -26.27 -2.18
N VAL A 795 -4.89 -24.95 -1.99
CA VAL A 795 -4.00 -24.19 -1.12
C VAL A 795 -4.83 -23.52 -0.03
N SER A 796 -4.41 -23.65 1.22
CA SER A 796 -5.06 -23.04 2.38
C SER A 796 -4.09 -22.20 3.20
N ASP A 797 -4.57 -21.02 3.57
CA ASP A 797 -3.98 -20.10 4.56
C ASP A 797 -4.80 -20.07 5.86
N ASP A 798 -5.91 -20.80 5.95
CA ASP A 798 -6.66 -20.93 7.20
C ASP A 798 -5.81 -21.72 8.21
N ARG A 799 -5.67 -21.18 9.44
CA ARG A 799 -4.88 -21.80 10.50
C ARG A 799 -5.67 -22.75 11.41
N THR A 800 -6.99 -22.74 11.35
CA THR A 800 -7.85 -23.30 12.40
C THR A 800 -8.65 -24.52 11.98
N GLN A 801 -9.19 -24.54 10.77
CA GLN A 801 -10.19 -25.53 10.39
C GLN A 801 -9.81 -26.25 9.10
N LYS A 802 -9.84 -27.58 9.17
CA LYS A 802 -9.88 -28.43 7.99
C LYS A 802 -11.21 -28.19 7.29
N GLN A 803 -11.16 -27.91 6.00
CA GLN A 803 -12.35 -27.70 5.19
C GLN A 803 -12.61 -28.92 4.32
N SER A 804 -13.88 -29.20 4.02
CA SER A 804 -14.27 -30.21 3.05
C SER A 804 -15.15 -29.59 1.99
N CYS A 805 -14.85 -29.87 0.72
CA CYS A 805 -15.63 -29.39 -0.40
C CYS A 805 -15.78 -30.48 -1.47
N THR A 806 -16.88 -30.43 -2.20
CA THR A 806 -17.06 -31.17 -3.44
C THR A 806 -16.50 -30.32 -4.56
N LEU A 807 -15.41 -30.79 -5.15
CA LEU A 807 -14.78 -30.22 -6.33
C LEU A 807 -15.56 -30.67 -7.57
N THR A 808 -16.16 -29.73 -8.28
CA THR A 808 -17.01 -29.98 -9.44
C THR A 808 -16.36 -29.39 -10.69
N TYR A 809 -16.15 -30.23 -11.70
CA TYR A 809 -15.67 -29.86 -13.02
C TYR A 809 -16.84 -29.84 -13.98
N GLU A 810 -17.14 -28.67 -14.53
CA GLU A 810 -18.16 -28.51 -15.55
C GLU A 810 -17.47 -28.24 -16.88
N LEU A 811 -17.41 -29.27 -17.75
CA LEU A 811 -17.01 -29.08 -19.13
C LEU A 811 -18.19 -28.48 -19.88
N ARG A 812 -18.04 -27.24 -20.34
CA ARG A 812 -19.09 -26.48 -21.00
C ARG A 812 -18.67 -26.07 -22.40
N LYS A 813 -19.62 -25.97 -23.32
CA LYS A 813 -19.34 -25.38 -24.63
C LYS A 813 -19.05 -23.88 -24.50
N ALA A 814 -18.10 -23.40 -25.29
CA ALA A 814 -17.70 -21.99 -25.30
C ALA A 814 -18.74 -21.07 -25.95
N ASP A 815 -19.61 -21.59 -26.81
CA ASP A 815 -20.64 -20.81 -27.51
C ASP A 815 -21.84 -20.50 -26.62
N ASP A 816 -22.59 -21.53 -26.21
CA ASP A 816 -23.88 -21.43 -25.52
C ASP A 816 -23.78 -21.80 -24.03
N GLY A 817 -22.59 -22.16 -23.54
CA GLY A 817 -22.37 -22.54 -22.14
C GLY A 817 -23.01 -23.88 -21.74
N HIS A 818 -23.52 -24.66 -22.70
CA HIS A 818 -24.18 -25.93 -22.44
C HIS A 818 -23.24 -26.90 -21.72
N LEU A 819 -23.73 -27.51 -20.65
CA LEU A 819 -23.00 -28.50 -19.86
C LEU A 819 -22.85 -29.79 -20.68
N VAL A 820 -21.61 -30.12 -21.04
CA VAL A 820 -21.26 -31.34 -21.81
C VAL A 820 -20.94 -32.50 -20.87
N ARG A 821 -20.17 -32.23 -19.81
CA ARG A 821 -19.77 -33.24 -18.83
C ARG A 821 -19.61 -32.63 -17.46
N LEU A 822 -19.98 -33.41 -16.45
CA LEU A 822 -19.80 -33.10 -15.04
C LEU A 822 -18.91 -34.17 -14.39
N ILE A 823 -17.87 -33.75 -13.66
CA ILE A 823 -17.06 -34.63 -12.80
C ILE A 823 -17.13 -34.06 -11.38
N GLN A 824 -17.30 -34.92 -10.39
CA GLN A 824 -17.32 -34.52 -8.98
C GLN A 824 -16.36 -35.36 -8.16
N LEU A 825 -15.65 -34.70 -7.26
CA LEU A 825 -14.70 -35.32 -6.35
C LEU A 825 -14.79 -34.64 -4.98
N ASP A 826 -14.96 -35.42 -3.92
CA ASP A 826 -14.87 -34.88 -2.57
C ASP A 826 -13.41 -34.70 -2.17
N VAL A 827 -13.07 -33.48 -1.77
CA VAL A 827 -11.72 -33.10 -1.37
C VAL A 827 -11.76 -32.47 0.00
N SER A 828 -10.71 -32.73 0.78
CA SER A 828 -10.49 -32.04 2.04
C SER A 828 -9.26 -31.14 1.98
N VAL A 829 -9.26 -30.01 2.66
CA VAL A 829 -8.15 -29.04 2.63
C VAL A 829 -7.70 -28.83 4.05
N ASP A 830 -6.48 -29.29 4.35
CA ASP A 830 -5.91 -29.14 5.69
C ASP A 830 -5.48 -27.68 5.94
N PRO A 831 -5.50 -27.21 7.19
CA PRO A 831 -5.00 -25.89 7.54
C PRO A 831 -3.56 -25.64 7.07
N LEU A 832 -3.26 -24.41 6.64
CA LEU A 832 -1.92 -23.95 6.24
C LEU A 832 -1.21 -24.86 5.21
N SER A 833 -1.96 -25.61 4.40
CA SER A 833 -1.40 -26.64 3.51
C SER A 833 -1.43 -26.25 2.04
N CYS A 834 -0.65 -26.97 1.23
CA CYS A 834 -0.77 -27.00 -0.22
C CYS A 834 -0.73 -28.46 -0.67
N ARG A 835 -1.80 -28.93 -1.33
CA ARG A 835 -1.83 -30.29 -1.87
C ARG A 835 -2.40 -30.41 -3.26
N GLN A 836 -1.80 -31.28 -4.07
CA GLN A 836 -2.44 -31.75 -5.29
C GLN A 836 -3.65 -32.59 -4.88
N VAL A 837 -4.83 -32.17 -5.31
CA VAL A 837 -6.11 -32.82 -4.98
C VAL A 837 -6.59 -33.71 -6.11
N ASP A 838 -6.17 -33.44 -7.35
CA ASP A 838 -6.54 -34.24 -8.50
C ASP A 838 -5.51 -34.11 -9.66
N LYS A 839 -5.57 -35.05 -10.60
CA LYS A 839 -4.79 -35.07 -11.84
C LYS A 839 -5.60 -35.77 -12.93
N GLN A 840 -5.98 -35.05 -13.98
CA GLN A 840 -6.87 -35.55 -15.02
C GLN A 840 -6.18 -35.56 -16.39
N TRP A 841 -6.17 -36.71 -17.08
CA TRP A 841 -5.70 -36.74 -18.47
C TRP A 841 -6.76 -36.11 -19.35
N ILE A 842 -6.46 -34.97 -20.01
CA ILE A 842 -7.48 -34.16 -20.67
C ILE A 842 -8.19 -34.97 -21.76
N ALA A 843 -7.44 -35.66 -22.61
CA ALA A 843 -8.00 -36.40 -23.73
C ALA A 843 -8.89 -37.59 -23.31
N GLN A 844 -8.57 -38.31 -22.22
CA GLN A 844 -9.34 -39.50 -21.81
C GLN A 844 -10.37 -39.25 -20.72
N SER A 845 -10.14 -38.30 -19.83
CA SER A 845 -10.97 -38.10 -18.64
C SER A 845 -11.99 -36.99 -18.85
N ILE A 846 -11.56 -35.91 -19.51
CA ILE A 846 -12.39 -34.73 -19.75
C ILE A 846 -13.06 -34.82 -21.13
N ALA A 847 -12.28 -34.98 -22.21
CA ALA A 847 -12.78 -34.85 -23.58
C ALA A 847 -13.31 -36.15 -24.21
N LYS A 848 -12.96 -37.32 -23.67
CA LYS A 848 -13.31 -38.63 -24.26
C LYS A 848 -14.82 -38.78 -24.48
N ASP A 849 -15.22 -39.27 -25.65
CA ASP A 849 -16.63 -39.49 -26.02
C ASP A 849 -17.48 -38.20 -25.98
N THR A 850 -16.84 -37.04 -26.12
CA THR A 850 -17.52 -35.73 -26.25
C THR A 850 -17.21 -35.09 -27.61
N MET A 851 -18.01 -34.09 -28.00
CA MET A 851 -17.73 -33.25 -29.17
C MET A 851 -16.81 -32.05 -28.83
N CYS A 852 -16.18 -32.06 -27.66
CA CYS A 852 -15.33 -30.94 -27.22
C CYS A 852 -13.94 -31.00 -27.85
N THR A 853 -13.48 -29.82 -28.28
CA THR A 853 -12.11 -29.54 -28.72
C THR A 853 -11.55 -28.42 -27.85
N ALA A 854 -10.25 -28.14 -27.98
CA ALA A 854 -9.61 -27.06 -27.23
C ALA A 854 -10.24 -25.68 -27.49
N ILE A 855 -10.86 -25.47 -28.66
CA ILE A 855 -11.47 -24.19 -29.06
C ILE A 855 -12.99 -24.14 -28.83
N SER A 856 -13.65 -25.29 -28.66
CA SER A 856 -15.12 -25.35 -28.57
C SER A 856 -15.66 -25.52 -27.15
N CYS A 857 -14.81 -25.83 -26.18
CA CYS A 857 -15.20 -26.03 -24.78
C CYS A 857 -14.19 -25.41 -23.81
N PHE A 858 -14.63 -25.21 -22.58
CA PHE A 858 -13.82 -24.78 -21.44
C PHE A 858 -14.28 -25.49 -20.17
N LEU A 859 -13.48 -25.43 -19.12
CA LEU A 859 -13.84 -25.95 -17.80
C LEU A 859 -14.22 -24.82 -16.86
N LEU A 860 -15.32 -25.01 -16.15
CA LEU A 860 -15.66 -24.23 -14.96
C LEU A 860 -15.49 -25.14 -13.73
N ILE A 861 -14.67 -24.72 -12.78
CA ILE A 861 -14.30 -25.53 -11.62
C ILE A 861 -14.79 -24.85 -10.35
N HIS A 862 -15.59 -25.57 -9.56
CA HIS A 862 -16.17 -25.11 -8.31
C HIS A 862 -15.69 -25.94 -7.13
N CYS A 863 -15.43 -25.31 -5.98
CA CYS A 863 -15.22 -26.00 -4.71
C CYS A 863 -16.25 -25.49 -3.71
N ARG A 864 -17.29 -26.29 -3.46
CA ARG A 864 -18.40 -25.94 -2.56
C ARG A 864 -18.50 -26.92 -1.39
N SER A 865 -18.89 -26.43 -0.23
CA SER A 865 -19.16 -27.25 0.96
C SER A 865 -20.23 -28.29 0.61
N ALA A 866 -19.93 -29.56 0.89
CA ALA A 866 -20.88 -30.65 0.67
C ALA A 866 -22.15 -30.51 1.53
N GLU A 867 -22.02 -29.94 2.74
CA GLU A 867 -23.11 -29.80 3.70
C GLU A 867 -23.99 -28.57 3.41
N TRP A 868 -23.38 -27.44 3.06
CA TRP A 868 -24.07 -26.14 3.01
C TRP A 868 -24.19 -25.56 1.59
N ASN A 869 -23.63 -26.24 0.59
CA ASN A 869 -23.51 -25.77 -0.79
C ASN A 869 -22.92 -24.34 -0.92
N ARG A 870 -22.11 -23.93 0.07
CA ARG A 870 -21.43 -22.64 0.11
C ARG A 870 -20.07 -22.74 -0.59
N GLU A 871 -19.72 -21.73 -1.36
CA GLU A 871 -18.38 -21.63 -1.98
C GLU A 871 -17.29 -21.56 -0.90
N ILE A 872 -16.34 -22.50 -0.98
CA ILE A 872 -15.18 -22.61 -0.07
C ILE A 872 -13.96 -21.92 -0.65
N ALA A 873 -13.81 -21.98 -1.97
CA ALA A 873 -12.76 -21.31 -2.73
C ALA A 873 -13.38 -20.66 -3.97
N PRO A 874 -12.86 -19.50 -4.43
CA PRO A 874 -13.34 -18.88 -5.66
C PRO A 874 -13.34 -19.86 -6.83
N SER A 875 -14.43 -19.84 -7.59
CA SER A 875 -14.57 -20.61 -8.82
C SER A 875 -13.56 -20.14 -9.86
N ILE A 876 -12.95 -21.08 -10.56
CA ILE A 876 -11.96 -20.78 -11.62
C ILE A 876 -12.46 -21.30 -12.97
N SER A 877 -12.09 -20.60 -14.03
CA SER A 877 -12.31 -21.04 -15.41
C SER A 877 -10.99 -21.42 -16.05
N HIS A 878 -10.96 -22.55 -16.74
CA HIS A 878 -9.79 -23.03 -17.46
C HIS A 878 -10.11 -23.17 -18.95
N PHE A 879 -9.34 -22.48 -19.79
CA PHE A 879 -9.48 -22.49 -21.24
C PHE A 879 -8.32 -23.24 -21.88
N PHE A 880 -8.62 -24.11 -22.84
CA PHE A 880 -7.63 -24.99 -23.50
C PHE A 880 -6.96 -24.34 -24.72
N ALA A 881 -7.35 -23.11 -25.06
CA ALA A 881 -6.82 -22.35 -26.18
C ALA A 881 -6.88 -20.84 -25.89
N PRO A 882 -6.04 -20.04 -26.57
CA PRO A 882 -6.13 -18.57 -26.51
C PRO A 882 -7.53 -18.05 -26.84
N PHE A 883 -7.96 -16.95 -26.19
CA PHE A 883 -9.31 -16.41 -26.34
C PHE A 883 -9.68 -16.03 -27.77
N LYS A 884 -8.70 -15.60 -28.57
CA LYS A 884 -8.85 -15.29 -30.00
C LYS A 884 -9.19 -16.49 -30.89
N ASP A 885 -8.90 -17.70 -30.42
CA ASP A 885 -9.11 -18.95 -31.16
C ASP A 885 -10.41 -19.68 -30.72
N LEU A 886 -11.01 -19.25 -29.60
CA LEU A 886 -12.24 -19.84 -29.08
C LEU A 886 -13.44 -19.59 -30.00
N GLN A 887 -14.28 -20.61 -30.14
CA GLN A 887 -15.56 -20.53 -30.84
C GLN A 887 -16.63 -19.91 -29.91
N LEU A 888 -16.53 -18.60 -29.68
CA LEU A 888 -17.44 -17.86 -28.82
C LEU A 888 -18.71 -17.42 -29.58
N GLY A 889 -19.86 -17.52 -28.90
CA GLY A 889 -21.10 -16.89 -29.36
C GLY A 889 -21.11 -15.38 -29.06
N PRO A 890 -22.09 -14.62 -29.59
CA PRO A 890 -22.05 -13.14 -29.56
C PRO A 890 -22.11 -12.50 -28.17
N GLY A 891 -22.43 -13.24 -27.10
CA GLY A 891 -22.44 -12.78 -25.71
C GLY A 891 -23.38 -11.59 -25.45
N GLN A 892 -24.39 -11.73 -24.59
CA GLN A 892 -25.26 -10.61 -24.24
C GLN A 892 -25.49 -10.56 -22.74
N VAL A 893 -25.06 -9.45 -22.11
CA VAL A 893 -25.28 -9.17 -20.69
C VAL A 893 -26.19 -7.95 -20.57
N LEU A 894 -27.25 -8.07 -19.78
CA LEU A 894 -28.18 -6.98 -19.45
C LEU A 894 -28.08 -6.61 -17.98
N VAL A 895 -28.30 -5.33 -17.70
CA VAL A 895 -28.59 -4.85 -16.34
C VAL A 895 -30.08 -5.03 -16.11
N GLU A 896 -30.43 -5.98 -15.24
CA GLU A 896 -31.82 -6.29 -14.88
C GLU A 896 -32.35 -5.30 -13.83
N SER A 897 -31.52 -4.92 -12.86
CA SER A 897 -31.91 -3.94 -11.84
C SER A 897 -30.72 -3.21 -11.24
N VAL A 898 -30.98 -1.97 -10.80
CA VAL A 898 -30.03 -1.14 -10.05
C VAL A 898 -30.77 -0.55 -8.87
N GLN A 899 -30.33 -0.88 -7.67
CA GLN A 899 -30.96 -0.44 -6.42
C GLN A 899 -29.92 0.00 -5.40
N ARG A 900 -30.30 0.94 -4.54
CA ARG A 900 -29.51 1.31 -3.37
C ARG A 900 -29.79 0.31 -2.25
N GLU A 901 -28.75 -0.25 -1.65
CA GLU A 901 -28.84 -1.36 -0.71
C GLU A 901 -28.33 -0.91 0.68
N THR A 902 -29.24 -0.47 1.56
CA THR A 902 -28.82 0.07 2.88
C THR A 902 -28.36 -1.01 3.84
N GLU A 903 -28.91 -2.22 3.77
CA GLU A 903 -28.50 -3.33 4.66
C GLU A 903 -27.10 -3.84 4.30
N ALA A 904 -26.78 -3.99 3.02
CA ALA A 904 -25.45 -4.42 2.58
C ALA A 904 -24.34 -3.42 2.97
N CYS A 905 -24.68 -2.15 3.21
CA CYS A 905 -23.73 -1.19 3.75
C CYS A 905 -23.26 -1.49 5.18
N GLN A 906 -23.98 -2.31 5.94
CA GLN A 906 -23.54 -2.69 7.28
C GLN A 906 -22.29 -3.59 7.25
N SER A 907 -22.12 -4.36 6.17
CA SER A 907 -20.94 -5.20 5.91
C SER A 907 -19.88 -4.53 5.03
N ALA A 908 -20.09 -3.27 4.64
CA ALA A 908 -19.17 -2.54 3.79
C ALA A 908 -17.91 -2.09 4.58
N PRO A 909 -16.85 -1.67 3.89
CA PRO A 909 -15.73 -0.99 4.52
C PRO A 909 -16.19 0.21 5.36
N GLU A 910 -15.45 0.53 6.43
CA GLU A 910 -15.87 1.50 7.45
C GLU A 910 -16.03 2.94 6.93
N ASN A 911 -15.40 3.27 5.79
CA ASN A 911 -15.51 4.56 5.12
C ASN A 911 -16.46 4.56 3.90
N ALA A 912 -17.29 3.52 3.75
CA ALA A 912 -18.34 3.50 2.74
C ALA A 912 -19.43 4.53 3.08
N ILE A 913 -19.85 5.30 2.09
CA ILE A 913 -20.91 6.32 2.19
C ILE A 913 -22.19 5.93 1.46
N GLY A 914 -22.14 4.87 0.65
CA GLY A 914 -23.27 4.32 -0.09
C GLY A 914 -22.96 2.93 -0.62
N CYS A 915 -24.02 2.16 -0.90
CA CYS A 915 -23.90 0.84 -1.53
C CYS A 915 -25.02 0.66 -2.54
N TYR A 916 -24.66 0.11 -3.69
CA TYR A 916 -25.57 -0.11 -4.80
C TYR A 916 -25.45 -1.56 -5.24
N GLN A 917 -26.59 -2.22 -5.41
CA GLN A 917 -26.65 -3.53 -6.02
C GLN A 917 -27.03 -3.39 -7.50
N VAL A 918 -26.27 -4.07 -8.36
CA VAL A 918 -26.53 -4.20 -9.79
C VAL A 918 -26.74 -5.68 -10.10
N ALA A 919 -27.95 -6.03 -10.54
CA ALA A 919 -28.25 -7.37 -11.02
C ALA A 919 -27.97 -7.46 -12.51
N LEU A 920 -27.12 -8.40 -12.91
CA LEU A 920 -26.79 -8.72 -14.28
C LEU A 920 -27.41 -10.07 -14.68
N VAL A 921 -27.81 -10.18 -15.94
CA VAL A 921 -28.24 -11.45 -16.54
C VAL A 921 -27.60 -11.64 -17.91
N ALA A 922 -27.08 -12.84 -18.18
CA ALA A 922 -26.60 -13.22 -19.50
C ALA A 922 -27.71 -13.97 -20.27
N LEU A 923 -27.97 -13.66 -21.55
CA LEU A 923 -29.19 -14.13 -22.25
C LEU A 923 -29.00 -15.08 -23.45
N LEU A 924 -27.78 -15.29 -23.95
CA LEU A 924 -27.57 -16.03 -25.22
C LEU A 924 -26.37 -16.97 -25.21
N SER A 925 -25.22 -16.45 -24.85
CA SER A 925 -23.92 -17.11 -24.96
C SER A 925 -23.08 -16.79 -23.75
N VAL A 926 -22.00 -17.53 -23.55
CA VAL A 926 -21.00 -17.22 -22.53
C VAL A 926 -20.48 -15.80 -22.74
N ALA A 927 -20.42 -15.00 -21.69
CA ALA A 927 -19.83 -13.67 -21.71
C ALA A 927 -18.55 -13.69 -20.88
N LEU A 928 -17.42 -13.34 -21.50
CA LEU A 928 -16.11 -13.37 -20.86
C LEU A 928 -15.69 -12.00 -20.35
N PHE A 929 -15.07 -11.98 -19.17
CA PHE A 929 -14.52 -10.78 -18.53
C PHE A 929 -15.54 -9.65 -18.39
N VAL A 930 -16.77 -9.99 -18.00
CA VAL A 930 -17.83 -9.01 -17.78
C VAL A 930 -17.38 -8.01 -16.72
N GLU A 931 -17.30 -6.76 -17.11
CA GLU A 931 -16.93 -5.64 -16.25
C GLU A 931 -18.06 -4.63 -16.15
N VAL A 932 -18.34 -4.24 -14.90
CA VAL A 932 -19.25 -3.14 -14.60
C VAL A 932 -18.43 -1.94 -14.14
N GLU A 933 -18.70 -0.78 -14.73
CA GLU A 933 -18.02 0.46 -14.44
C GLU A 933 -19.01 1.54 -14.04
N VAL A 934 -18.63 2.40 -13.10
CA VAL A 934 -19.39 3.59 -12.72
C VAL A 934 -18.45 4.78 -12.76
N GLY A 935 -18.60 5.60 -13.81
CA GLY A 935 -17.70 6.73 -14.04
C GLY A 935 -17.87 7.85 -13.00
N GLY A 936 -16.75 8.35 -12.45
CA GLY A 936 -16.74 9.55 -11.59
C GLY A 936 -17.37 9.36 -10.20
N ILE A 937 -17.62 8.12 -9.77
CA ILE A 937 -18.05 7.78 -8.41
C ILE A 937 -16.94 6.96 -7.75
N PRO A 938 -16.25 7.48 -6.72
CA PRO A 938 -15.17 6.74 -6.07
C PRO A 938 -15.70 5.53 -5.32
N GLY A 939 -15.08 4.37 -5.52
CA GLY A 939 -15.53 3.11 -4.94
C GLY A 939 -15.04 1.91 -5.71
N PHE A 940 -15.43 0.73 -5.25
CA PHE A 940 -15.10 -0.54 -5.91
C PHE A 940 -16.22 -1.56 -5.76
N TRP A 941 -16.22 -2.55 -6.64
CA TRP A 941 -17.17 -3.65 -6.62
C TRP A 941 -16.73 -4.75 -5.66
N ASN A 942 -17.69 -5.53 -5.16
CA ASN A 942 -17.41 -6.76 -4.43
C ASN A 942 -16.75 -7.81 -5.33
N ASP A 943 -17.09 -7.83 -6.62
CA ASP A 943 -16.48 -8.67 -7.65
C ASP A 943 -16.64 -8.00 -9.03
N ASN A 944 -15.72 -8.28 -9.95
CA ASN A 944 -15.73 -7.72 -11.31
C ASN A 944 -14.80 -8.51 -12.24
N SER A 945 -14.87 -8.26 -13.55
CA SER A 945 -14.09 -9.00 -14.56
C SER A 945 -14.36 -10.50 -14.44
N ILE A 946 -15.64 -10.86 -14.58
CA ILE A 946 -16.17 -12.21 -14.30
C ILE A 946 -16.62 -12.94 -15.57
N LEU A 947 -16.66 -14.26 -15.51
CA LEU A 947 -17.32 -15.08 -16.53
C LEU A 947 -18.80 -15.22 -16.18
N MET A 948 -19.68 -15.08 -17.17
CA MET A 948 -21.11 -15.38 -17.04
C MET A 948 -21.57 -16.39 -18.09
N ILE A 949 -22.30 -17.43 -17.69
CA ILE A 949 -22.95 -18.38 -18.60
C ILE A 949 -24.41 -17.98 -18.87
N PRO A 950 -25.04 -18.45 -19.97
CA PRO A 950 -26.42 -18.06 -20.28
C PRO A 950 -27.42 -18.39 -19.18
N ASN A 951 -28.36 -17.47 -18.98
CA ASN A 951 -29.37 -17.44 -17.91
C ASN A 951 -28.80 -17.33 -16.49
N GLU A 952 -27.50 -17.14 -16.34
CA GLU A 952 -26.90 -16.85 -15.05
C GLU A 952 -27.24 -15.42 -14.61
N ARG A 953 -27.70 -15.31 -13.37
CA ARG A 953 -27.94 -14.03 -12.70
C ARG A 953 -26.82 -13.76 -11.70
N ARG A 954 -26.22 -12.57 -11.78
CA ARG A 954 -25.15 -12.12 -10.86
C ARG A 954 -25.53 -10.80 -10.22
N ASN A 955 -25.51 -10.77 -8.88
CA ASN A 955 -25.72 -9.55 -8.11
C ASN A 955 -24.37 -9.01 -7.65
N LEU A 956 -23.98 -7.86 -8.19
CA LEU A 956 -22.75 -7.16 -7.81
C LEU A 956 -23.09 -6.00 -6.89
N LEU A 957 -22.26 -5.80 -5.87
CA LEU A 957 -22.36 -4.71 -4.91
C LEU A 957 -21.24 -3.73 -5.16
N PHE A 958 -21.57 -2.46 -5.39
CA PHE A 958 -20.63 -1.36 -5.42
C PHE A 958 -20.60 -0.68 -4.06
N TYR A 959 -19.42 -0.52 -3.48
CA TYR A 959 -19.20 0.27 -2.28
C TYR A 959 -18.71 1.66 -2.70
N GLU A 960 -19.56 2.67 -2.53
CA GLU A 960 -19.19 4.08 -2.74
C GLU A 960 -18.39 4.56 -1.54
N MET A 961 -17.21 5.10 -1.78
CA MET A 961 -16.21 5.36 -0.75
C MET A 961 -15.88 6.85 -0.67
N LYS A 962 -15.66 7.35 0.55
CA LYS A 962 -15.19 8.72 0.74
C LYS A 962 -13.70 8.83 0.42
N MET A 963 -13.35 9.62 -0.60
CA MET A 963 -11.97 9.84 -1.07
C MET A 963 -11.43 11.27 -0.85
N VAL A 964 -12.32 12.25 -0.63
CA VAL A 964 -11.96 13.65 -0.38
C VAL A 964 -12.68 14.16 0.87
N HIS A 965 -12.07 15.10 1.57
CA HIS A 965 -12.66 15.79 2.71
C HIS A 965 -13.70 16.81 2.26
N SER A 966 -14.89 16.35 1.88
CA SER A 966 -16.05 17.22 1.63
C SER A 966 -17.01 17.23 2.80
N ASN A 967 -17.68 18.38 2.99
CA ASN A 967 -18.77 18.56 3.94
C ASN A 967 -19.85 17.51 3.65
N ALA A 968 -20.35 16.86 4.70
CA ALA A 968 -21.20 15.67 4.66
C ALA A 968 -22.55 15.81 3.91
N ASN A 969 -22.84 16.98 3.33
CA ASN A 969 -24.10 17.30 2.68
C ASN A 969 -24.05 17.33 1.14
N ASP A 970 -22.88 17.24 0.49
CA ASP A 970 -22.75 17.47 -0.97
C ASP A 970 -22.55 16.21 -1.85
N HIS A 971 -22.42 15.01 -1.26
CA HIS A 971 -21.90 13.84 -2.01
C HIS A 971 -22.65 12.52 -1.83
N LYS A 972 -23.94 12.51 -1.46
CA LYS A 972 -24.71 11.29 -1.75
C LYS A 972 -24.98 11.28 -3.25
N SER A 973 -24.31 10.40 -3.98
CA SER A 973 -24.75 10.11 -5.34
C SER A 973 -26.22 9.68 -5.27
N ASP A 974 -27.08 10.37 -6.02
CA ASP A 974 -28.46 9.94 -6.20
C ASP A 974 -28.45 8.66 -7.07
N LEU A 975 -29.38 7.74 -6.82
CA LEU A 975 -29.51 6.48 -7.55
C LEU A 975 -29.57 6.72 -9.06
N GLU A 976 -30.19 7.83 -9.49
CA GLU A 976 -30.23 8.24 -10.89
C GLU A 976 -28.86 8.62 -11.44
N ARG A 977 -28.03 9.35 -10.69
CA ARG A 977 -26.65 9.66 -11.09
C ARG A 977 -25.81 8.39 -11.22
N PHE A 978 -25.99 7.45 -10.29
CA PHE A 978 -25.32 6.14 -10.36
C PHE A 978 -25.73 5.37 -11.61
N ARG A 979 -27.04 5.30 -11.90
CA ARG A 979 -27.58 4.64 -13.11
C ARG A 979 -27.06 5.27 -14.40
N GLN A 980 -27.02 6.59 -14.50
CA GLN A 980 -26.51 7.31 -15.67
C GLN A 980 -25.01 7.08 -15.92
N SER A 981 -24.25 6.77 -14.86
CA SER A 981 -22.80 6.56 -14.93
C SER A 981 -22.42 5.09 -15.15
N LEU A 982 -23.39 4.17 -15.08
CA LEU A 982 -23.20 2.73 -15.15
C LEU A 982 -22.93 2.28 -16.59
N LYS A 983 -21.85 1.52 -16.79
CA LYS A 983 -21.53 0.86 -18.06
C LYS A 983 -21.23 -0.62 -17.80
N VAL A 984 -21.66 -1.46 -18.74
CA VAL A 984 -21.33 -2.90 -18.74
C VAL A 984 -20.63 -3.24 -20.05
N VAL A 985 -19.44 -3.83 -19.93
CA VAL A 985 -18.60 -4.28 -21.03
C VAL A 985 -18.21 -5.74 -20.82
N TRP A 986 -17.90 -6.43 -21.91
CA TRP A 986 -17.43 -7.82 -21.91
C TRP A 986 -16.66 -8.06 -23.20
N LEU A 987 -15.86 -9.13 -23.25
CA LEU A 987 -14.89 -9.36 -24.31
C LEU A 987 -15.52 -9.31 -25.72
N GLN A 988 -16.61 -10.05 -25.94
CA GLN A 988 -17.25 -10.13 -27.25
C GLN A 988 -17.83 -8.78 -27.71
N LYS A 989 -18.38 -7.97 -26.79
CA LYS A 989 -18.85 -6.61 -27.11
C LYS A 989 -17.71 -5.71 -27.57
N MET A 990 -16.58 -5.78 -26.87
CA MET A 990 -15.40 -4.95 -27.17
C MET A 990 -14.75 -5.31 -28.51
N LEU A 991 -14.87 -6.57 -28.96
CA LEU A 991 -14.32 -7.05 -30.23
C LEU A 991 -15.31 -7.00 -31.41
N SER A 992 -16.59 -6.70 -31.17
CA SER A 992 -17.61 -6.66 -32.23
C SER A 992 -17.42 -5.46 -33.16
N ARG A 993 -17.63 -5.66 -34.48
CA ARG A 993 -17.51 -4.61 -35.51
C ARG A 993 -18.70 -3.65 -35.57
N ASP A 994 -19.89 -4.12 -35.16
CA ASP A 994 -21.15 -3.38 -35.20
C ASP A 994 -21.67 -3.08 -33.77
N GLN A 995 -20.96 -2.21 -33.04
CA GLN A 995 -21.44 -1.76 -31.73
C GLN A 995 -22.82 -1.07 -31.81
N ASN A 996 -23.12 -0.42 -32.94
CA ASN A 996 -24.41 0.23 -33.20
C ASN A 996 -25.59 -0.75 -33.27
N GLU A 997 -25.44 -1.97 -33.81
CA GLU A 997 -26.54 -2.96 -33.81
C GLU A 997 -26.81 -3.51 -32.40
N MET A 998 -25.78 -3.64 -31.56
CA MET A 998 -25.94 -4.11 -30.19
C MET A 998 -26.55 -3.04 -29.27
N GLU A 999 -26.17 -1.77 -29.41
CA GLU A 999 -26.77 -0.67 -28.64
C GLU A 999 -28.23 -0.38 -29.08
N LEU A 1000 -28.55 -0.51 -30.37
CA LEU A 1000 -29.94 -0.43 -30.84
C LEU A 1000 -30.82 -1.55 -30.25
N ARG A 1001 -30.27 -2.77 -30.07
CA ARG A 1001 -30.99 -3.88 -29.41
C ARG A 1001 -31.12 -3.71 -27.89
N GLN A 1002 -30.25 -2.92 -27.25
CA GLN A 1002 -30.36 -2.59 -25.82
C GLN A 1002 -31.43 -1.52 -25.57
N THR A 1003 -31.51 -0.49 -26.42
CA THR A 1003 -32.52 0.59 -26.27
C THR A 1003 -33.95 0.15 -26.58
N THR A 1004 -34.16 -0.87 -27.43
CA THR A 1004 -35.51 -1.38 -27.72
C THR A 1004 -36.03 -2.43 -26.74
N ARG A 1005 -35.21 -2.90 -25.78
CA ARG A 1005 -35.65 -3.91 -24.77
C ARG A 1005 -35.45 -3.50 -23.31
N SER A 1006 -34.89 -2.31 -23.01
CA SER A 1006 -34.69 -1.85 -21.63
C SER A 1006 -35.86 -1.06 -21.02
N ILE A 1007 -37.05 -1.04 -21.66
CA ILE A 1007 -38.29 -0.48 -21.09
C ILE A 1007 -39.48 -1.42 -21.34
N ALA A 1008 -39.38 -2.67 -20.89
CA ALA A 1008 -40.53 -3.57 -20.75
C ALA A 1008 -40.46 -4.32 -19.41
#